data_AF-A0A5S4HDK6-F1
#
_entry.id   AF-A0A5S4HDK6-F1
#
_cell.length_a   1.000
_cell.length_b   1.000
_cell.length_c   1.000
_cell.angle_alpha   90.00
_cell.angle_beta   90.00
_cell.angle_gamma   90.00
#
_symmetry.space_group_name_H-M   'P 1'
#
loop_
_entity.id
_entity.type
_entity.pdbx_description
1 polymer ?
#
loop_
_entity_poly.entity_id
_entity_poly.type
_entity_poly.pdbx_seq_one_letter_code
_entity_poly.pdbx_strand_id
1 'polypeptide(L)'
;MTDTPPVEDAAESDLPRLLVEPPWTRRTPRSTEPVVLKGLKRPKTPAAESWPPGVREEWLKAADGFQRAYEPLPADTDWAAVAEHYRSGAALEDPRGGDRARRYYRLVMDGPGDLADELLADVRYHGDWAGWVYRVPLRHFAARRGLAAHPLILHAAKAHLSCAEALVPFVDDATAQLMINALGQFDEAARLWFGWHGPAAAPFVVPEALRKPGPKRTKAEQGLALIAREHGAGCLTEAARTYGEEAAAAIAALGVDPLDQYPGELPEWDEERVREQLPRLLLRGRERALPVAAARHFVTMLLISTPKDPYPGCEQVIELCDPASLAEFAWALHENQRGGGLWAAPGVQYALRRLGDAGTAARLAARMARWDNYYTWTFKGFSALDVLMEIDAPADEKLRHLDRIARRGADAKHLRPRAQGRLNAAARERGLSPEQLADRLVPDLGLDADGSLVLDYGRRRFRVGFDEQLKPFVTDADGKPRKTLPKPGAKDDETLAPAAYARFSELKKEARATAADQIRRLEAAMSAGRSWSPEEFGSLLAGHPLMRHIVRRLVWSAGETAFRVAEDGTLADVHDDAFDPAPGARVTLPHPVVLGEKAVAAWAEVFADYEILQPFPQLGRPVHTLVDDERASSRLTRFEGATAHFGRFIDMTSRGWKLGEKETGGFRRQVNLMTPGGPHVMVAFEPGIRVISPEEFAEQTIERVMLMTGPYSGEQLAFGELDPVTISETLAELTRLTG
;
A
#
# COMPACT_ATOMS: atom_id res chain seq x y z
N MET A 1 -31.79 16.46 -7.88
CA MET A 1 -31.12 17.39 -8.81
C MET A 1 -31.61 18.78 -8.45
N THR A 2 -30.76 19.56 -7.80
CA THR A 2 -31.01 20.97 -7.49
C THR A 2 -30.93 21.78 -8.78
N ASP A 3 -31.93 22.65 -8.95
CA ASP A 3 -32.28 23.41 -10.16
C ASP A 3 -31.36 24.62 -10.34
N THR A 4 -30.07 24.37 -10.64
CA THR A 4 -29.13 25.44 -11.03
C THR A 4 -29.29 25.68 -12.54
N PRO A 5 -29.48 26.93 -13.01
CA PRO A 5 -29.61 27.21 -14.43
C PRO A 5 -28.37 26.70 -15.20
N PRO A 6 -28.56 26.15 -16.41
CA PRO A 6 -27.46 25.57 -17.17
C PRO A 6 -26.43 26.64 -17.50
N VAL A 7 -25.21 26.46 -16.99
CA VAL A 7 -24.02 27.25 -17.31
C VAL A 7 -23.85 27.31 -18.84
N GLU A 8 -23.56 28.45 -19.45
CA GLU A 8 -23.42 28.53 -20.91
C GLU A 8 -22.17 27.79 -21.41
N ASP A 9 -22.19 27.30 -22.65
CA ASP A 9 -21.00 26.72 -23.29
C ASP A 9 -19.96 27.82 -23.59
N ALA A 10 -18.68 27.44 -23.50
CA ALA A 10 -17.57 28.25 -23.97
C ALA A 10 -17.53 28.32 -25.51
N ALA A 11 -17.13 29.46 -26.07
CA ALA A 11 -16.93 29.58 -27.51
C ALA A 11 -15.71 28.79 -27.96
N GLU A 12 -15.75 28.22 -29.17
CA GLU A 12 -14.61 27.45 -29.73
C GLU A 12 -13.31 28.28 -29.80
N SER A 13 -13.42 29.61 -29.97
CA SER A 13 -12.28 30.54 -29.98
C SER A 13 -11.53 30.59 -28.65
N ASP A 14 -12.20 30.25 -27.56
CA ASP A 14 -11.68 30.35 -26.19
C ASP A 14 -11.09 29.00 -25.72
N LEU A 15 -11.17 27.97 -26.57
CA LEU A 15 -10.68 26.63 -26.28
C LEU A 15 -9.35 26.34 -26.97
N PRO A 16 -8.44 25.59 -26.33
CA PRO A 16 -7.26 25.07 -26.98
C PRO A 16 -7.62 24.32 -28.27
N ARG A 17 -6.81 24.50 -29.32
CA ARG A 17 -7.02 23.83 -30.61
C ARG A 17 -7.14 22.31 -30.48
N LEU A 18 -6.49 21.71 -29.49
CA LEU A 18 -6.58 20.28 -29.19
C LEU A 18 -8.02 19.81 -28.85
N LEU A 19 -8.86 20.67 -28.26
CA LEU A 19 -10.26 20.36 -27.93
C LEU A 19 -11.22 20.62 -29.09
N VAL A 20 -10.85 21.45 -30.06
CA VAL A 20 -11.68 21.80 -31.22
C VAL A 20 -11.32 20.94 -32.44
N GLU A 21 -10.04 20.74 -32.68
CA GLU A 21 -9.47 20.03 -33.83
C GLU A 21 -8.28 19.14 -33.40
N PRO A 22 -8.54 18.06 -32.65
CA PRO A 22 -7.51 17.14 -32.23
C PRO A 22 -6.83 16.42 -33.41
N PRO A 23 -5.63 15.85 -33.22
CA PRO A 23 -4.87 15.18 -34.27
C PRO A 23 -5.66 14.16 -35.11
N TRP A 24 -6.49 13.32 -34.47
CA TRP A 24 -7.26 12.28 -35.16
C TRP A 24 -8.44 12.79 -35.99
N THR A 25 -8.86 14.06 -35.86
CA THR A 25 -9.87 14.66 -36.75
C THR A 25 -9.25 15.29 -38.00
N ARG A 26 -7.92 15.50 -37.99
CA ARG A 26 -7.22 16.06 -39.16
C ARG A 26 -7.11 14.99 -40.23
N ARG A 27 -7.65 15.25 -41.42
CA ARG A 27 -7.38 14.46 -42.62
C ARG A 27 -5.97 14.75 -43.13
N THR A 28 -4.95 14.41 -42.37
CA THR A 28 -3.58 14.44 -42.88
C THR A 28 -3.29 13.06 -43.46
N PRO A 29 -3.00 12.93 -44.76
CA PRO A 29 -2.45 11.68 -45.27
C PRO A 29 -1.13 11.48 -44.54
N ARG A 30 -1.06 10.49 -43.65
CA ARG A 30 0.22 10.02 -43.09
C ARG A 30 1.04 9.60 -44.31
N SER A 31 1.99 10.43 -44.75
CA SER A 31 2.48 10.33 -46.12
C SER A 31 3.13 8.97 -46.36
N THR A 32 2.50 8.26 -47.30
CA THR A 32 2.99 7.20 -48.16
C THR A 32 4.52 7.07 -48.23
N GLU A 33 5.00 5.89 -47.83
CA GLU A 33 6.36 5.37 -47.86
C GLU A 33 7.38 5.92 -46.84
N PRO A 34 7.93 5.06 -45.96
CA PRO A 34 8.93 5.45 -44.98
C PRO A 34 10.26 5.83 -45.67
N VAL A 35 10.78 7.03 -45.38
CA VAL A 35 12.10 7.47 -45.86
C VAL A 35 13.18 6.52 -45.33
N VAL A 36 14.08 6.08 -46.22
CA VAL A 36 15.20 5.18 -45.89
C VAL A 36 16.51 5.81 -46.35
N LEU A 37 17.38 6.15 -45.39
CA LEU A 37 18.72 6.66 -45.67
C LEU A 37 19.76 5.56 -45.47
N LYS A 38 20.63 5.36 -46.46
CA LYS A 38 21.71 4.36 -46.40
C LYS A 38 23.01 5.01 -45.92
N GLY A 39 23.81 4.28 -45.16
CA GLY A 39 25.19 4.68 -44.82
C GLY A 39 25.35 5.59 -43.60
N LEU A 40 24.28 5.84 -42.83
CA LEU A 40 24.37 6.59 -41.57
C LEU A 40 25.20 5.81 -40.54
N LYS A 41 26.33 6.38 -40.10
CA LYS A 41 27.26 5.76 -39.12
C LYS A 41 27.07 6.41 -37.76
N ARG A 42 26.65 5.63 -36.76
CA ARG A 42 26.49 6.10 -35.38
C ARG A 42 27.82 6.65 -34.82
N PRO A 43 27.79 7.67 -33.94
CA PRO A 43 28.95 8.20 -33.26
C PRO A 43 29.71 7.09 -32.52
N LYS A 44 31.04 7.14 -32.60
CA LYS A 44 31.94 6.31 -31.80
C LYS A 44 32.46 7.11 -30.61
N THR A 45 31.57 7.54 -29.74
CA THR A 45 31.93 8.23 -28.50
C THR A 45 32.14 7.23 -27.37
N PRO A 46 33.08 7.48 -26.44
CA PRO A 46 33.18 6.72 -25.21
C PRO A 46 31.86 6.77 -24.41
N ALA A 47 31.66 5.78 -23.54
CA ALA A 47 30.52 5.78 -22.63
C ALA A 47 30.61 6.96 -21.66
N ALA A 48 29.52 7.70 -21.57
CA ALA A 48 29.32 8.75 -20.59
C ALA A 48 28.37 8.26 -19.49
N GLU A 49 28.58 8.74 -18.27
CA GLU A 49 27.75 8.43 -17.10
C GLU A 49 26.91 9.67 -16.74
N SER A 50 25.60 9.49 -16.60
CA SER A 50 24.63 10.50 -16.16
C SER A 50 23.48 9.81 -15.42
N TRP A 51 23.32 10.14 -14.14
CA TRP A 51 22.36 9.48 -13.24
C TRP A 51 21.04 10.26 -13.13
N PRO A 52 19.87 9.60 -13.30
CA PRO A 52 18.61 10.22 -12.90
C PRO A 52 18.62 10.54 -11.39
N PRO A 53 17.98 11.65 -10.95
CA PRO A 53 18.01 12.08 -9.56
C PRO A 53 17.51 10.98 -8.59
N GLY A 54 18.28 10.71 -7.53
CA GLY A 54 17.91 9.76 -6.47
C GLY A 54 18.07 8.28 -6.82
N VAL A 55 18.21 7.93 -8.11
CA VAL A 55 18.31 6.53 -8.56
C VAL A 55 19.60 5.87 -8.07
N ARG A 56 20.70 6.62 -7.97
CA ARG A 56 21.97 6.09 -7.47
C ARG A 56 21.87 5.65 -6.01
N GLU A 57 21.27 6.49 -5.17
CA GLU A 57 21.06 6.21 -3.75
C GLU A 57 20.03 5.11 -3.54
N GLU A 58 18.95 5.09 -4.33
CA GLU A 58 17.94 4.03 -4.33
C GLU A 58 18.59 2.68 -4.62
N TRP A 59 19.40 2.60 -5.68
CA TRP A 59 20.05 1.36 -6.08
C TRP A 59 21.00 0.85 -4.99
N LEU A 60 21.79 1.73 -4.36
CA LEU A 60 22.65 1.35 -3.23
C LEU A 60 21.88 0.77 -2.04
N LYS A 61 20.61 1.17 -1.85
CA LYS A 61 19.74 0.69 -0.76
C LYS A 61 18.85 -0.48 -1.17
N ALA A 62 18.81 -0.83 -2.46
CA ALA A 62 17.92 -1.86 -2.97
C ALA A 62 18.23 -3.22 -2.31
N ALA A 63 17.24 -3.81 -1.65
CA ALA A 63 17.36 -5.12 -1.03
C ALA A 63 17.36 -6.21 -2.11
N ASP A 64 18.33 -7.11 -2.02
CA ASP A 64 18.37 -8.30 -2.87
C ASP A 64 17.60 -9.45 -2.18
N GLY A 65 16.70 -10.11 -2.90
CA GLY A 65 16.01 -11.31 -2.41
C GLY A 65 16.96 -12.48 -2.14
N PHE A 66 18.20 -12.40 -2.62
CA PHE A 66 19.27 -13.39 -2.40
C PHE A 66 20.32 -12.94 -1.37
N GLN A 67 20.06 -11.91 -0.55
CA GLN A 67 21.04 -11.31 0.37
C GLN A 67 21.77 -12.32 1.29
N ARG A 68 21.12 -13.43 1.69
CA ARG A 68 21.77 -14.52 2.46
C ARG A 68 22.95 -15.17 1.73
N ALA A 69 23.03 -15.08 0.40
CA ALA A 69 24.13 -15.61 -0.40
C ALA A 69 25.36 -14.68 -0.43
N TYR A 70 25.21 -13.42 0.02
CA TYR A 70 26.22 -12.38 -0.12
C TYR A 70 26.60 -11.76 1.23
N GLU A 71 26.67 -12.57 2.29
CA GLU A 71 27.03 -12.10 3.64
C GLU A 71 28.35 -11.31 3.66
N PRO A 72 28.51 -10.32 4.57
CA PRO A 72 29.77 -9.58 4.72
C PRO A 72 30.96 -10.53 4.90
N LEU A 73 32.12 -10.14 4.37
CA LEU A 73 33.38 -10.79 4.72
C LEU A 73 33.86 -10.26 6.09
N PRO A 74 34.74 -10.99 6.80
CA PRO A 74 35.36 -10.50 8.04
C PRO A 74 35.95 -9.09 7.88
N ALA A 75 35.91 -8.29 8.94
CA ALA A 75 36.37 -6.88 8.89
C ALA A 75 37.88 -6.76 8.57
N ASP A 76 38.66 -7.80 8.86
CA ASP A 76 40.09 -7.95 8.62
C ASP A 76 40.43 -8.64 7.29
N THR A 77 39.49 -8.65 6.34
CA THR A 77 39.70 -9.27 5.01
C THR A 77 40.91 -8.66 4.28
N ASP A 78 41.85 -9.51 3.89
CA ASP A 78 42.93 -9.14 2.98
C ASP A 78 42.41 -9.04 1.54
N TRP A 79 42.06 -7.81 1.14
CA TRP A 79 41.55 -7.52 -0.20
C TRP A 79 42.56 -7.81 -1.31
N ALA A 80 43.86 -7.71 -1.04
CA ALA A 80 44.89 -8.01 -2.03
C ALA A 80 44.93 -9.51 -2.34
N ALA A 81 44.80 -10.35 -1.31
CA ALA A 81 44.68 -11.80 -1.48
C ALA A 81 43.39 -12.19 -2.21
N VAL A 82 42.25 -11.55 -1.90
CA VAL A 82 40.99 -11.77 -2.62
C VAL A 82 41.15 -11.38 -4.09
N ALA A 83 41.73 -10.22 -4.40
CA ALA A 83 41.97 -9.80 -5.78
C ALA A 83 42.92 -10.75 -6.52
N GLU A 84 43.98 -11.23 -5.87
CA GLU A 84 44.92 -12.18 -6.46
C GLU A 84 44.26 -13.53 -6.81
N HIS A 85 43.29 -13.98 -6.02
CA HIS A 85 42.50 -15.19 -6.30
C HIS A 85 41.77 -15.11 -7.65
N TYR A 86 41.27 -13.92 -8.02
CA TYR A 86 40.67 -13.70 -9.35
C TYR A 86 41.74 -13.43 -10.40
N ARG A 87 42.76 -12.62 -10.09
CA ARG A 87 43.83 -12.25 -11.02
C ARG A 87 44.54 -13.49 -11.58
N SER A 88 44.96 -14.39 -10.70
CA SER A 88 45.62 -15.67 -11.03
C SER A 88 44.74 -16.64 -11.81
N GLY A 89 43.41 -16.47 -11.77
CA GLY A 89 42.45 -17.38 -12.38
C GLY A 89 42.00 -18.53 -11.46
N ALA A 90 42.54 -18.64 -10.23
CA ALA A 90 42.16 -19.69 -9.28
C ALA A 90 40.64 -19.71 -9.02
N ALA A 91 39.99 -18.54 -8.97
CA ALA A 91 38.53 -18.44 -8.83
C ALA A 91 37.74 -19.11 -9.96
N LEU A 92 38.34 -19.39 -11.13
CA LEU A 92 37.65 -20.10 -12.22
C LEU A 92 37.43 -21.58 -11.92
N GLU A 93 38.24 -22.16 -11.04
CA GLU A 93 38.13 -23.56 -10.59
C GLU A 93 37.02 -23.72 -9.54
N ASP A 94 36.65 -22.64 -8.85
CA ASP A 94 35.54 -22.64 -7.89
C ASP A 94 34.18 -22.78 -8.58
N PRO A 95 33.20 -23.47 -7.95
CA PRO A 95 31.82 -23.50 -8.43
C PRO A 95 31.26 -22.09 -8.63
N ARG A 96 30.50 -21.89 -9.71
CA ARG A 96 29.78 -20.63 -9.93
C ARG A 96 28.75 -20.40 -8.80
N GLY A 97 28.69 -19.17 -8.29
CA GLY A 97 27.84 -18.82 -7.14
C GLY A 97 28.60 -18.91 -5.81
N GLY A 98 27.88 -19.11 -4.71
CA GLY A 98 28.44 -19.35 -3.38
C GLY A 98 29.54 -18.35 -2.98
N ASP A 99 30.65 -18.87 -2.46
CA ASP A 99 31.75 -18.05 -1.96
C ASP A 99 32.50 -17.28 -3.07
N ARG A 100 32.55 -17.83 -4.29
CA ARG A 100 33.09 -17.13 -5.47
C ARG A 100 32.25 -15.90 -5.82
N ALA A 101 30.92 -15.99 -5.80
CA ALA A 101 30.08 -14.82 -6.07
C ALA A 101 30.11 -13.83 -4.90
N ARG A 102 30.14 -14.33 -3.66
CA ARG A 102 30.24 -13.51 -2.44
C ARG A 102 31.53 -12.69 -2.41
N ARG A 103 32.70 -13.30 -2.62
CA ARG A 103 33.99 -12.60 -2.64
C ARG A 103 34.06 -11.57 -3.76
N TYR A 104 33.56 -11.90 -4.96
CA TYR A 104 33.50 -10.98 -6.10
C TYR A 104 32.66 -9.76 -5.74
N TYR A 105 31.43 -9.99 -5.29
CA TYR A 105 30.50 -8.93 -4.89
C TYR A 105 31.11 -8.04 -3.81
N ARG A 106 31.71 -8.64 -2.78
CA ARG A 106 32.28 -7.92 -1.65
C ARG A 106 33.54 -7.13 -2.02
N LEU A 107 34.39 -7.65 -2.89
CA LEU A 107 35.51 -6.88 -3.43
C LEU A 107 35.01 -5.67 -4.24
N VAL A 108 34.00 -5.86 -5.09
CA VAL A 108 33.41 -4.76 -5.86
C VAL A 108 32.72 -3.73 -4.97
N MET A 109 32.01 -4.13 -3.91
CA MET A 109 31.25 -3.18 -3.08
C MET A 109 32.09 -2.51 -1.99
N ASP A 110 32.94 -3.29 -1.32
CA ASP A 110 33.57 -2.92 -0.05
C ASP A 110 35.09 -2.76 -0.16
N GLY A 111 35.72 -3.36 -1.18
CA GLY A 111 37.17 -3.35 -1.36
C GLY A 111 37.75 -2.07 -2.00
N PRO A 112 39.10 -1.97 -2.05
CA PRO A 112 39.81 -0.88 -2.72
C PRO A 112 39.39 -0.70 -4.19
N GLY A 113 39.32 0.56 -4.64
CA GLY A 113 38.75 0.87 -5.96
C GLY A 113 39.57 0.35 -7.13
N ASP A 114 40.89 0.43 -7.06
CA ASP A 114 41.81 -0.10 -8.05
C ASP A 114 41.65 -1.62 -8.25
N LEU A 115 41.58 -2.38 -7.16
CA LEU A 115 41.40 -3.84 -7.19
C LEU A 115 40.00 -4.23 -7.70
N ALA A 116 38.96 -3.49 -7.30
CA ALA A 116 37.60 -3.71 -7.76
C ALA A 116 37.46 -3.42 -9.27
N ASP A 117 38.04 -2.32 -9.74
CA ASP A 117 37.97 -1.89 -11.13
C ASP A 117 38.77 -2.84 -12.04
N GLU A 118 39.91 -3.35 -11.57
CA GLU A 118 40.66 -4.43 -12.24
C GLU A 118 39.80 -5.68 -12.41
N LEU A 119 39.11 -6.12 -11.34
CA LEU A 119 38.24 -7.29 -11.38
C LEU A 119 37.02 -7.10 -12.29
N LEU A 120 36.43 -5.90 -12.33
CA LEU A 120 35.32 -5.58 -13.22
C LEU A 120 35.75 -5.57 -14.70
N ALA A 121 36.99 -5.18 -14.99
CA ALA A 121 37.56 -5.21 -16.32
C ALA A 121 37.86 -6.64 -16.83
N ASP A 122 37.96 -7.63 -15.94
CA ASP A 122 38.28 -9.00 -16.29
C ASP A 122 37.09 -9.75 -16.92
N VAL A 123 37.12 -9.86 -18.25
CA VAL A 123 36.10 -10.52 -19.07
C VAL A 123 35.89 -12.00 -18.75
N ARG A 124 36.85 -12.66 -18.08
CA ARG A 124 36.74 -14.08 -17.69
C ARG A 124 35.57 -14.31 -16.72
N TYR A 125 35.22 -13.30 -15.92
CA TYR A 125 34.20 -13.38 -14.87
C TYR A 125 32.87 -12.73 -15.25
N HIS A 126 32.76 -12.07 -16.41
CA HIS A 126 31.50 -11.40 -16.81
C HIS A 126 30.32 -12.37 -16.90
N GLY A 127 30.57 -13.61 -17.29
CA GLY A 127 29.55 -14.66 -17.37
C GLY A 127 28.98 -15.11 -16.02
N ASP A 128 29.64 -14.80 -14.90
CA ASP A 128 29.15 -15.13 -13.56
C ASP A 128 27.97 -14.24 -13.16
N TRP A 129 27.86 -13.06 -13.78
CA TRP A 129 26.86 -12.03 -13.50
C TRP A 129 25.82 -11.88 -14.62
N ALA A 130 25.82 -12.80 -15.59
CA ALA A 130 24.86 -12.84 -16.69
C ALA A 130 23.65 -13.70 -16.29
N GLY A 131 22.55 -13.07 -15.84
CA GLY A 131 21.34 -13.79 -15.45
C GLY A 131 20.27 -12.89 -14.84
N TRP A 132 19.00 -13.30 -14.96
CA TRP A 132 17.88 -12.50 -14.45
C TRP A 132 17.91 -12.29 -12.93
N VAL A 133 18.56 -13.19 -12.18
CA VAL A 133 18.74 -13.10 -10.72
C VAL A 133 19.74 -12.00 -10.33
N TYR A 134 20.63 -11.57 -11.23
CA TYR A 134 21.70 -10.63 -10.93
C TYR A 134 21.34 -9.16 -11.21
N ARG A 135 20.08 -8.87 -11.53
CA ARG A 135 19.61 -7.49 -11.80
C ARG A 135 19.94 -6.53 -10.65
N VAL A 136 19.73 -6.95 -9.40
CA VAL A 136 19.99 -6.11 -8.22
C VAL A 136 21.50 -5.92 -7.98
N PRO A 137 22.33 -6.98 -7.95
CA PRO A 137 23.78 -6.83 -7.89
C PRO A 137 24.38 -5.92 -8.98
N LEU A 138 23.91 -6.01 -10.23
CA LEU A 138 24.40 -5.16 -11.32
C LEU A 138 24.06 -3.68 -11.09
N ARG A 139 22.91 -3.36 -10.50
CA ARG A 139 22.57 -1.99 -10.08
C ARG A 139 23.50 -1.51 -8.97
N HIS A 140 23.85 -2.37 -8.02
CA HIS A 140 24.83 -2.05 -6.98
C HIS A 140 26.19 -1.71 -7.58
N PHE A 141 26.66 -2.54 -8.52
CA PHE A 141 27.93 -2.31 -9.21
C PHE A 141 27.92 -1.01 -10.02
N ALA A 142 26.85 -0.74 -10.77
CA ALA A 142 26.67 0.53 -11.46
C ALA A 142 26.73 1.71 -10.48
N ALA A 143 25.95 1.68 -9.41
CA ALA A 143 25.86 2.80 -8.46
C ALA A 143 27.16 3.03 -7.68
N ARG A 144 27.90 1.96 -7.39
CA ARG A 144 29.15 2.01 -6.63
C ARG A 144 30.36 2.37 -7.49
N ARG A 145 30.47 1.80 -8.70
CA ARG A 145 31.69 1.84 -9.54
C ARG A 145 31.51 2.55 -10.88
N GLY A 146 30.30 2.98 -11.23
CA GLY A 146 30.04 3.79 -12.41
C GLY A 146 30.56 3.14 -13.69
N LEU A 147 31.29 3.92 -14.51
CA LEU A 147 31.90 3.48 -15.76
C LEU A 147 32.79 2.22 -15.65
N ALA A 148 33.39 1.93 -14.50
CA ALA A 148 34.20 0.72 -14.33
C ALA A 148 33.36 -0.56 -14.42
N ALA A 149 32.08 -0.52 -13.98
CA ALA A 149 31.17 -1.66 -14.07
C ALA A 149 30.51 -1.81 -15.45
N HIS A 150 30.53 -0.76 -16.29
CA HIS A 150 29.80 -0.70 -17.55
C HIS A 150 30.10 -1.86 -18.52
N PRO A 151 31.35 -2.31 -18.75
CA PRO A 151 31.63 -3.41 -19.65
C PRO A 151 30.98 -4.74 -19.22
N LEU A 152 31.01 -5.04 -17.92
CA LEU A 152 30.37 -6.22 -17.35
C LEU A 152 28.85 -6.14 -17.50
N ILE A 153 28.25 -4.98 -17.20
CA ILE A 153 26.81 -4.79 -17.32
C ILE A 153 26.38 -4.93 -18.80
N LEU A 154 27.14 -4.40 -19.76
CA LEU A 154 26.88 -4.60 -21.18
C LEU A 154 26.93 -6.08 -21.57
N HIS A 155 27.90 -6.83 -21.05
CA HIS A 155 27.97 -8.28 -21.27
C HIS A 155 26.71 -8.97 -20.71
N ALA A 156 26.35 -8.68 -19.47
CA ALA A 156 25.18 -9.26 -18.81
C ALA A 156 23.88 -8.92 -19.55
N ALA A 157 23.70 -7.68 -20.02
CA ALA A 157 22.52 -7.25 -20.76
C ALA A 157 22.43 -7.85 -22.17
N LYS A 158 23.57 -8.14 -22.83
CA LYS A 158 23.58 -8.88 -24.10
C LYS A 158 23.18 -10.34 -23.92
N ALA A 159 23.61 -10.97 -22.83
CA ALA A 159 23.23 -12.34 -22.50
C ALA A 159 21.76 -12.44 -22.03
N HIS A 160 21.34 -11.49 -21.18
CA HIS A 160 20.01 -11.42 -20.61
C HIS A 160 19.52 -9.97 -20.57
N LEU A 161 18.63 -9.61 -21.49
CA LEU A 161 18.15 -8.24 -21.67
C LEU A 161 17.48 -7.62 -20.42
N SER A 162 17.04 -8.44 -19.46
CA SER A 162 16.55 -7.97 -18.16
C SER A 162 17.60 -7.21 -17.34
N CYS A 163 18.89 -7.42 -17.62
CA CYS A 163 20.00 -6.71 -17.01
C CYS A 163 20.21 -5.30 -17.60
N ALA A 164 19.53 -4.95 -18.71
CA ALA A 164 19.63 -3.63 -19.32
C ALA A 164 19.19 -2.49 -18.39
N GLU A 165 18.41 -2.79 -17.36
CA GLU A 165 18.06 -1.82 -16.33
C GLU A 165 19.28 -1.21 -15.63
N ALA A 166 20.33 -1.99 -15.38
CA ALA A 166 21.58 -1.47 -14.80
C ALA A 166 22.36 -0.58 -15.79
N LEU A 167 21.96 -0.53 -17.07
CA LEU A 167 22.56 0.36 -18.07
C LEU A 167 21.92 1.75 -18.11
N VAL A 168 20.82 2.00 -17.37
CA VAL A 168 20.12 3.29 -17.35
C VAL A 168 21.06 4.50 -17.17
N PRO A 169 22.11 4.47 -16.33
CA PRO A 169 22.98 5.63 -16.13
C PRO A 169 23.96 5.92 -17.28
N PHE A 170 24.09 5.02 -18.26
CA PHE A 170 25.16 5.11 -19.27
C PHE A 170 24.63 5.50 -20.65
N VAL A 171 25.37 6.33 -21.38
CA VAL A 171 25.08 6.70 -22.76
C VAL A 171 26.26 6.38 -23.66
N ASP A 172 26.01 5.46 -24.59
CA ASP A 172 26.88 5.07 -25.69
C ASP A 172 26.07 4.29 -26.73
N ASP A 173 26.70 3.96 -27.86
CA ASP A 173 26.04 3.18 -28.93
C ASP A 173 25.53 1.82 -28.43
N ALA A 174 26.36 1.05 -27.72
CA ALA A 174 25.98 -0.30 -27.30
C ALA A 174 24.82 -0.28 -26.30
N THR A 175 24.82 0.68 -25.37
CA THR A 175 23.69 0.90 -24.47
C THR A 175 22.43 1.30 -25.23
N ALA A 176 22.52 2.25 -26.18
CA ALA A 176 21.39 2.66 -26.99
C ALA A 176 20.77 1.51 -27.78
N GLN A 177 21.60 0.62 -28.36
CA GLN A 177 21.10 -0.56 -29.08
C GLN A 177 20.34 -1.53 -28.16
N LEU A 178 20.81 -1.72 -26.92
CA LEU A 178 20.13 -2.56 -25.94
C LEU A 178 18.83 -1.92 -25.47
N MET A 179 18.80 -0.60 -25.26
CA MET A 179 17.59 0.13 -24.85
C MET A 179 16.52 0.14 -25.96
N ILE A 180 16.91 0.29 -27.23
CA ILE A 180 16.00 0.08 -28.36
C ILE A 180 15.42 -1.34 -28.30
N ASN A 181 16.24 -2.37 -28.07
CA ASN A 181 15.75 -3.75 -28.00
C ASN A 181 14.84 -4.00 -26.78
N ALA A 182 15.11 -3.33 -25.66
CA ALA A 182 14.38 -3.44 -24.41
C ALA A 182 12.95 -2.87 -24.48
N LEU A 183 12.68 -1.90 -25.37
CA LEU A 183 11.31 -1.40 -25.59
C LEU A 183 10.33 -2.55 -25.89
N GLY A 184 9.20 -2.56 -25.18
CA GLY A 184 8.18 -3.61 -25.24
C GLY A 184 8.52 -4.93 -24.53
N GLN A 185 9.70 -5.09 -23.92
CA GLN A 185 10.06 -6.26 -23.11
C GLN A 185 10.47 -5.88 -21.68
N PHE A 186 11.40 -4.95 -21.55
CA PHE A 186 11.87 -4.35 -20.30
C PHE A 186 11.64 -2.83 -20.37
N ASP A 187 10.37 -2.50 -20.59
CA ASP A 187 9.91 -1.19 -21.07
C ASP A 187 10.22 -0.05 -20.11
N GLU A 188 10.17 -0.32 -18.80
CA GLU A 188 10.43 0.66 -17.74
C GLU A 188 11.86 1.21 -17.80
N ALA A 189 12.86 0.32 -17.92
CA ALA A 189 14.27 0.72 -18.05
C ALA A 189 14.51 1.51 -19.34
N ALA A 190 13.93 1.05 -20.46
CA ALA A 190 14.08 1.72 -21.75
C ALA A 190 13.44 3.12 -21.72
N ARG A 191 12.21 3.25 -21.24
CA ARG A 191 11.51 4.54 -21.13
C ARG A 191 12.26 5.52 -20.24
N LEU A 192 12.75 5.06 -19.09
CA LEU A 192 13.57 5.88 -18.20
C LEU A 192 14.85 6.35 -18.90
N TRP A 193 15.53 5.46 -19.65
CA TRP A 193 16.75 5.82 -20.38
C TRP A 193 16.49 6.86 -21.48
N PHE A 194 15.45 6.67 -22.32
CA PHE A 194 15.08 7.63 -23.36
C PHE A 194 14.63 8.97 -22.78
N GLY A 195 13.80 8.94 -21.73
CA GLY A 195 13.31 10.15 -21.06
C GLY A 195 14.40 10.90 -20.31
N TRP A 196 15.38 10.22 -19.71
CA TRP A 196 16.46 10.87 -18.97
C TRP A 196 17.54 11.46 -19.89
N HIS A 197 18.06 10.67 -20.82
CA HIS A 197 19.20 11.09 -21.65
C HIS A 197 18.79 11.94 -22.85
N GLY A 198 17.54 11.84 -23.30
CA GLY A 198 16.92 12.77 -24.23
C GLY A 198 17.80 13.11 -25.45
N PRO A 199 18.20 14.38 -25.62
CA PRO A 199 19.06 14.82 -26.73
C PRO A 199 20.40 14.08 -26.83
N ALA A 200 20.98 13.62 -25.72
CA ALA A 200 22.26 12.88 -25.74
C ALA A 200 22.09 11.46 -26.30
N ALA A 201 20.91 10.86 -26.16
CA ALA A 201 20.59 9.54 -26.71
C ALA A 201 20.25 9.60 -28.21
N ALA A 202 19.61 10.69 -28.66
CA ALA A 202 19.07 10.82 -30.02
C ALA A 202 20.07 10.48 -31.15
N PRO A 203 21.34 10.94 -31.12
CA PRO A 203 22.32 10.59 -32.15
C PRO A 203 22.52 9.09 -32.36
N PHE A 204 22.42 8.26 -31.32
CA PHE A 204 22.60 6.81 -31.44
C PHE A 204 21.37 6.09 -32.00
N VAL A 205 20.22 6.75 -31.97
CA VAL A 205 18.91 6.17 -32.30
C VAL A 205 18.46 6.58 -33.72
N VAL A 206 18.76 7.80 -34.16
CA VAL A 206 18.37 8.35 -35.48
C VAL A 206 18.73 7.40 -36.64
N PRO A 207 19.94 6.81 -36.73
CA PRO A 207 20.26 5.87 -37.81
C PRO A 207 19.39 4.62 -37.83
N GLU A 208 18.92 4.15 -36.66
CA GLU A 208 18.03 3.00 -36.56
C GLU A 208 16.58 3.36 -36.88
N ALA A 209 16.16 4.64 -36.75
CA ALA A 209 14.84 5.10 -37.18
C ALA A 209 14.74 5.33 -38.70
N LEU A 210 15.87 5.63 -39.36
CA LEU A 210 15.92 5.91 -40.81
C LEU A 210 16.36 4.70 -41.66
N ARG A 211 16.45 3.50 -41.06
CA ARG A 211 16.75 2.25 -41.77
C ARG A 211 15.53 1.70 -42.51
N LYS A 212 15.71 0.59 -43.23
CA LYS A 212 14.60 -0.16 -43.86
C LYS A 212 13.53 -0.58 -42.82
N PRO A 213 12.23 -0.58 -43.19
CA PRO A 213 11.14 -1.01 -42.32
C PRO A 213 11.40 -2.37 -41.65
N GLY A 214 11.08 -2.45 -40.36
CA GLY A 214 11.23 -3.66 -39.56
C GLY A 214 11.15 -3.38 -38.05
N PRO A 215 11.14 -4.41 -37.20
CA PRO A 215 10.86 -4.25 -35.76
C PRO A 215 11.81 -3.29 -35.05
N LYS A 216 13.09 -3.29 -35.43
CA LYS A 216 14.10 -2.41 -34.83
C LYS A 216 13.89 -0.94 -35.20
N ARG A 217 13.42 -0.66 -36.42
CA ARG A 217 13.04 0.69 -36.85
C ARG A 217 11.87 1.19 -36.03
N THR A 218 10.82 0.39 -35.90
CA THR A 218 9.63 0.73 -35.11
C THR A 218 9.98 1.04 -33.66
N LYS A 219 10.85 0.24 -33.03
CA LYS A 219 11.34 0.51 -31.68
C LYS A 219 12.20 1.77 -31.59
N ALA A 220 13.03 2.04 -32.59
CA ALA A 220 13.80 3.29 -32.64
C ALA A 220 12.89 4.52 -32.80
N GLU A 221 11.86 4.45 -33.65
CA GLU A 221 10.84 5.49 -33.78
C GLU A 221 10.08 5.70 -32.45
N GLN A 222 9.73 4.63 -31.73
CA GLN A 222 9.15 4.70 -30.38
C GLN A 222 10.10 5.37 -29.37
N GLY A 223 11.40 5.05 -29.42
CA GLY A 223 12.42 5.68 -28.57
C GLY A 223 12.57 7.18 -28.85
N LEU A 224 12.59 7.58 -30.12
CA LEU A 224 12.59 8.99 -30.53
C LEU A 224 11.32 9.72 -30.08
N ALA A 225 10.16 9.07 -30.21
CA ALA A 225 8.88 9.56 -29.71
C ALA A 225 8.90 9.84 -28.19
N LEU A 226 9.53 8.97 -27.40
CA LEU A 226 9.73 9.18 -25.95
C LEU A 226 10.65 10.38 -25.66
N ILE A 227 11.73 10.54 -26.44
CA ILE A 227 12.62 11.72 -26.33
C ILE A 227 11.84 13.00 -26.67
N ALA A 228 11.08 13.01 -27.77
CA ALA A 228 10.29 14.17 -28.20
C ALA A 228 9.24 14.58 -27.16
N ARG A 229 8.68 13.60 -26.44
CA ARG A 229 7.71 13.83 -25.36
C ARG A 229 8.30 14.63 -24.21
N GLU A 230 9.47 14.23 -23.73
CA GLU A 230 10.08 14.84 -22.54
C GLU A 230 10.94 16.07 -22.88
N HIS A 231 11.54 16.14 -24.07
CA HIS A 231 12.53 17.16 -24.45
C HIS A 231 12.13 18.02 -25.67
N GLY A 232 10.97 17.76 -26.27
CA GLY A 232 10.47 18.44 -27.46
C GLY A 232 11.07 17.88 -28.77
N ALA A 233 10.26 17.89 -29.84
CA ALA A 233 10.67 17.33 -31.14
C ALA A 233 11.87 18.06 -31.80
N GLY A 234 12.09 19.34 -31.47
CA GLY A 234 13.18 20.14 -32.04
C GLY A 234 14.57 19.55 -31.75
N CYS A 235 14.78 18.95 -30.58
CA CYS A 235 16.07 18.33 -30.24
C CYS A 235 16.43 17.15 -31.15
N LEU A 236 15.42 16.44 -31.68
CA LEU A 236 15.63 15.32 -32.58
C LEU A 236 16.07 15.78 -33.96
N THR A 237 15.50 16.88 -34.45
CA THR A 237 15.91 17.51 -35.70
C THR A 237 17.35 18.01 -35.60
N GLU A 238 17.72 18.67 -34.50
CA GLU A 238 19.12 19.08 -34.25
C GLU A 238 20.08 17.88 -34.21
N ALA A 239 19.73 16.83 -33.47
CA ALA A 239 20.53 15.61 -33.41
C ALA A 239 20.68 14.97 -34.81
N ALA A 240 19.63 14.97 -35.61
CA ALA A 240 19.62 14.43 -36.96
C ALA A 240 20.44 15.27 -37.95
N ARG A 241 20.57 16.59 -37.77
CA ARG A 241 21.42 17.44 -38.62
C ARG A 241 22.89 17.02 -38.62
N THR A 242 23.37 16.36 -37.57
CA THR A 242 24.72 15.78 -37.54
C THR A 242 24.95 14.73 -38.65
N TYR A 243 23.87 14.18 -39.20
CA TYR A 243 23.85 13.24 -40.33
C TYR A 243 23.50 13.89 -41.67
N GLY A 244 23.28 15.21 -41.70
CA GLY A 244 22.88 16.00 -42.87
C GLY A 244 21.43 16.48 -42.83
N GLU A 245 21.13 17.51 -43.62
CA GLU A 245 19.79 18.13 -43.70
C GLU A 245 18.70 17.17 -44.17
N GLU A 246 19.04 16.20 -45.03
CA GLU A 246 18.09 15.16 -45.46
C GLU A 246 17.63 14.29 -44.28
N ALA A 247 18.53 13.96 -43.34
CA ALA A 247 18.19 13.20 -42.14
C ALA A 247 17.33 14.03 -41.17
N ALA A 248 17.63 15.32 -41.02
CA ALA A 248 16.82 16.25 -40.23
C ALA A 248 15.40 16.41 -40.79
N ALA A 249 15.26 16.56 -42.11
CA ALA A 249 13.96 16.60 -42.77
C ALA A 249 13.19 15.29 -42.60
N ALA A 250 13.87 14.13 -42.73
CA ALA A 250 13.25 12.82 -42.54
C ALA A 250 12.75 12.63 -41.10
N ILE A 251 13.53 13.02 -40.08
CA ILE A 251 13.12 12.95 -38.67
C ILE A 251 11.97 13.90 -38.37
N ALA A 252 12.00 15.12 -38.91
CA ALA A 252 10.88 16.07 -38.77
C ALA A 252 9.58 15.52 -39.38
N ALA A 253 9.69 14.77 -40.48
CA ALA A 253 8.55 14.15 -41.17
C ALA A 253 8.03 12.86 -40.49
N LEU A 254 8.73 12.29 -39.50
CA LEU A 254 8.29 11.06 -38.83
C LEU A 254 6.99 11.25 -38.02
N GLY A 255 6.56 12.48 -37.73
CA GLY A 255 5.36 12.74 -36.93
C GLY A 255 5.52 12.24 -35.49
N VAL A 256 6.70 12.46 -34.91
CA VAL A 256 7.02 12.10 -33.52
C VAL A 256 6.42 13.07 -32.50
N ASP A 257 5.57 14.00 -32.94
CA ASP A 257 4.78 14.85 -32.03
C ASP A 257 4.01 13.93 -31.06
N PRO A 258 4.20 14.07 -29.74
CA PRO A 258 3.49 13.26 -28.76
C PRO A 258 1.97 13.32 -28.89
N LEU A 259 1.41 14.40 -29.43
CA LEU A 259 -0.03 14.53 -29.68
C LEU A 259 -0.48 13.68 -30.89
N ASP A 260 0.38 13.47 -31.88
CA ASP A 260 0.08 12.63 -33.05
C ASP A 260 0.25 11.12 -32.76
N GLN A 261 0.68 10.76 -31.54
CA GLN A 261 0.84 9.39 -31.07
C GLN A 261 -0.43 8.90 -30.37
N TYR A 262 -1.33 8.30 -31.15
CA TYR A 262 -2.56 7.67 -30.66
C TYR A 262 -2.78 6.30 -31.33
N PRO A 263 -3.55 5.39 -30.71
CA PRO A 263 -3.82 4.07 -31.28
C PRO A 263 -4.60 4.18 -32.60
N GLY A 264 -4.39 3.23 -33.51
CA GLY A 264 -5.10 3.21 -34.79
C GLY A 264 -6.61 3.01 -34.67
N GLU A 265 -7.05 2.30 -33.64
CA GLU A 265 -8.46 2.14 -33.27
C GLU A 265 -8.77 3.04 -32.07
N LEU A 266 -9.77 3.90 -32.22
CA LEU A 266 -10.16 4.86 -31.18
C LEU A 266 -11.42 4.38 -30.42
N PRO A 267 -11.55 4.73 -29.13
CA PRO A 267 -12.72 4.40 -28.34
C PRO A 267 -14.03 4.94 -28.94
N GLU A 268 -15.07 4.10 -28.97
CA GLU A 268 -16.39 4.46 -29.47
C GLU A 268 -17.21 5.25 -28.43
N TRP A 269 -17.10 6.57 -28.48
CA TRP A 269 -17.96 7.52 -27.75
C TRP A 269 -18.47 8.61 -28.70
N ASP A 270 -19.78 8.72 -28.81
CA ASP A 270 -20.48 9.77 -29.56
C ASP A 270 -20.94 10.91 -28.63
N GLU A 271 -21.40 12.01 -29.23
CA GLU A 271 -21.87 13.19 -28.49
C GLU A 271 -23.16 12.93 -27.71
N GLU A 272 -24.01 12.01 -28.16
CA GLU A 272 -25.26 11.66 -27.48
C GLU A 272 -24.97 10.99 -26.14
N ARG A 273 -24.08 10.01 -26.12
CA ARG A 273 -23.65 9.34 -24.89
C ARG A 273 -22.96 10.30 -23.93
N VAL A 274 -22.11 11.19 -24.42
CA VAL A 274 -21.47 12.21 -23.57
C VAL A 274 -22.52 13.11 -22.93
N ARG A 275 -23.53 13.54 -23.68
CA ARG A 275 -24.62 14.41 -23.19
C ARG A 275 -25.51 13.72 -22.16
N GLU A 276 -25.80 12.44 -22.36
CA GLU A 276 -26.75 11.69 -21.50
C GLU A 276 -26.10 11.06 -20.27
N GLN A 277 -24.83 10.61 -20.38
CA GLN A 277 -24.21 9.75 -19.38
C GLN A 277 -23.15 10.45 -18.53
N LEU A 278 -22.63 11.59 -18.97
CA LEU A 278 -21.56 12.32 -18.28
C LEU A 278 -22.03 13.70 -17.81
N PRO A 279 -21.59 14.17 -16.64
CA PRO A 279 -21.85 15.53 -16.19
C PRO A 279 -21.08 16.52 -17.08
N ARG A 280 -21.53 17.78 -17.09
CA ARG A 280 -20.82 18.84 -17.83
C ARG A 280 -19.52 19.21 -17.12
N LEU A 281 -18.45 19.32 -17.90
CA LEU A 281 -17.16 19.82 -17.44
C LEU A 281 -17.19 21.35 -17.42
N LEU A 282 -16.88 21.93 -16.26
CA LEU A 282 -16.85 23.38 -16.10
C LEU A 282 -15.43 23.89 -16.32
N LEU A 283 -15.29 25.05 -16.95
CA LEU A 283 -14.01 25.77 -16.98
C LEU A 283 -13.68 26.28 -15.57
N ARG A 284 -12.41 26.60 -15.31
CA ARG A 284 -12.04 27.31 -14.08
C ARG A 284 -12.86 28.61 -13.96
N GLY A 285 -13.33 28.89 -12.74
CA GLY A 285 -14.28 29.98 -12.47
C GLY A 285 -15.76 29.58 -12.56
N ARG A 286 -16.07 28.40 -13.15
CA ARG A 286 -17.42 27.82 -13.21
C ARG A 286 -18.48 28.67 -13.93
N GLU A 287 -18.06 29.66 -14.72
CA GLU A 287 -18.93 30.55 -15.49
C GLU A 287 -19.32 29.98 -16.86
N ARG A 288 -18.50 29.05 -17.38
CA ARG A 288 -18.65 28.41 -18.69
C ARG A 288 -18.40 26.91 -18.57
N ALA A 289 -19.01 26.14 -19.46
CA ALA A 289 -18.75 24.70 -19.58
C ALA A 289 -18.12 24.35 -20.93
N LEU A 290 -17.47 23.19 -21.00
CA LEU A 290 -17.02 22.63 -22.26
C LEU A 290 -18.24 22.21 -23.12
N PRO A 291 -18.26 22.57 -24.42
CA PRO A 291 -19.21 22.01 -25.37
C PRO A 291 -19.10 20.49 -25.43
N VAL A 292 -20.21 19.82 -25.75
CA VAL A 292 -20.29 18.35 -25.81
C VAL A 292 -19.25 17.75 -26.78
N ALA A 293 -19.01 18.39 -27.92
CA ALA A 293 -17.99 17.98 -28.88
C ALA A 293 -16.58 17.99 -28.26
N ALA A 294 -16.23 19.04 -27.51
CA ALA A 294 -14.95 19.14 -26.80
C ALA A 294 -14.85 18.11 -25.67
N ALA A 295 -15.92 17.90 -24.92
CA ALA A 295 -15.96 16.87 -23.87
C ALA A 295 -15.76 15.46 -24.46
N ARG A 296 -16.34 15.15 -25.63
CA ARG A 296 -16.11 13.89 -26.36
C ARG A 296 -14.63 13.71 -26.71
N HIS A 297 -13.96 14.75 -27.18
CA HIS A 297 -12.52 14.69 -27.46
C HIS A 297 -11.70 14.40 -26.20
N PHE A 298 -12.08 14.99 -25.07
CA PHE A 298 -11.43 14.68 -23.79
C PHE A 298 -11.69 13.24 -23.33
N VAL A 299 -12.90 12.69 -23.52
CA VAL A 299 -13.17 11.26 -23.29
C VAL A 299 -12.23 10.39 -24.11
N THR A 300 -12.03 10.70 -25.40
CA THR A 300 -11.07 9.98 -26.25
C THR A 300 -9.67 10.03 -25.64
N MET A 301 -9.17 11.20 -25.25
CA MET A 301 -7.84 11.36 -24.64
C MET A 301 -7.68 10.53 -23.37
N LEU A 302 -8.68 10.55 -22.48
CA LEU A 302 -8.67 9.76 -21.25
C LEU A 302 -8.66 8.26 -21.55
N LEU A 303 -9.46 7.81 -22.52
CA LEU A 303 -9.62 6.38 -22.81
C LEU A 303 -8.46 5.76 -23.61
N ILE A 304 -7.69 6.56 -24.37
CA ILE A 304 -6.43 6.11 -24.99
C ILE A 304 -5.24 6.18 -24.02
N SER A 305 -5.41 6.82 -22.87
CA SER A 305 -4.39 6.90 -21.81
C SER A 305 -4.30 5.61 -21.01
N THR A 306 -3.17 5.42 -20.32
CA THR A 306 -3.04 4.44 -19.23
C THR A 306 -2.36 5.10 -18.03
N PRO A 307 -2.44 4.53 -16.81
CA PRO A 307 -1.75 5.11 -15.65
C PRO A 307 -0.22 5.24 -15.82
N LYS A 308 0.37 4.40 -16.69
CA LYS A 308 1.81 4.41 -16.99
C LYS A 308 2.18 5.22 -18.23
N ASP A 309 1.22 5.48 -19.10
CA ASP A 309 1.43 6.14 -20.38
C ASP A 309 0.22 7.03 -20.69
N PRO A 310 0.09 8.18 -20.00
CA PRO A 310 -1.02 9.09 -20.24
C PRO A 310 -0.82 9.84 -21.56
N TYR A 311 -1.91 10.09 -22.28
CA TYR A 311 -1.87 10.91 -23.48
C TYR A 311 -1.53 12.36 -23.11
N PRO A 312 -0.48 12.97 -23.71
CA PRO A 312 0.01 14.29 -23.29
C PRO A 312 -1.04 15.41 -23.34
N GLY A 313 -2.03 15.28 -24.22
CA GLY A 313 -3.11 16.25 -24.35
C GLY A 313 -4.03 16.38 -23.13
N CYS A 314 -4.05 15.38 -22.24
CA CYS A 314 -4.91 15.39 -21.05
C CYS A 314 -4.60 16.57 -20.11
N GLU A 315 -3.32 16.86 -19.86
CA GLU A 315 -2.93 17.88 -18.87
C GLU A 315 -3.39 19.29 -19.26
N GLN A 316 -3.38 19.64 -20.54
CA GLN A 316 -3.89 20.93 -21.03
C GLN A 316 -5.39 21.11 -20.71
N VAL A 317 -6.17 20.05 -20.79
CA VAL A 317 -7.61 20.09 -20.48
C VAL A 317 -7.85 20.12 -18.98
N ILE A 318 -7.03 19.38 -18.21
CA ILE A 318 -7.11 19.34 -16.74
C ILE A 318 -6.79 20.72 -16.15
N GLU A 319 -5.78 21.41 -16.69
CA GLU A 319 -5.43 22.76 -16.26
C GLU A 319 -6.53 23.78 -16.58
N LEU A 320 -7.32 23.56 -17.63
CA LEU A 320 -8.39 24.46 -18.05
C LEU A 320 -9.69 24.31 -17.22
N CYS A 321 -9.96 23.13 -16.66
CA CYS A 321 -11.25 22.79 -16.04
C CYS A 321 -11.26 22.92 -14.50
N ASP A 322 -12.47 23.03 -13.94
CA ASP A 322 -12.74 23.01 -12.50
C ASP A 322 -12.49 21.60 -11.91
N PRO A 323 -11.63 21.45 -10.89
CA PRO A 323 -11.28 20.15 -10.31
C PRO A 323 -12.47 19.33 -9.82
N ALA A 324 -13.47 19.96 -9.19
CA ALA A 324 -14.65 19.24 -8.71
C ALA A 324 -15.50 18.69 -9.86
N SER A 325 -15.65 19.44 -10.95
CA SER A 325 -16.33 18.94 -12.15
C SER A 325 -15.56 17.79 -12.83
N LEU A 326 -14.23 17.83 -12.81
CA LEU A 326 -13.36 16.75 -13.32
C LEU A 326 -13.52 15.46 -12.50
N ALA A 327 -13.61 15.57 -11.17
CA ALA A 327 -13.80 14.41 -10.28
C ALA A 327 -15.14 13.71 -10.53
N GLU A 328 -16.24 14.47 -10.61
CA GLU A 328 -17.57 13.92 -10.93
C GLU A 328 -17.61 13.33 -12.35
N PHE A 329 -16.93 13.97 -13.31
CA PHE A 329 -16.80 13.45 -14.67
C PHE A 329 -16.05 12.12 -14.73
N ALA A 330 -14.92 12.00 -14.02
CA ALA A 330 -14.15 10.77 -13.94
C ALA A 330 -14.96 9.63 -13.26
N TRP A 331 -15.71 9.95 -12.21
CA TRP A 331 -16.62 9.00 -11.57
C TRP A 331 -17.73 8.54 -12.51
N ALA A 332 -18.40 9.46 -13.22
CA ALA A 332 -19.43 9.11 -14.18
C ALA A 332 -18.88 8.30 -15.36
N LEU A 333 -17.67 8.60 -15.83
CA LEU A 333 -16.98 7.81 -16.85
C LEU A 333 -16.71 6.38 -16.35
N HIS A 334 -16.31 6.22 -15.07
CA HIS A 334 -16.16 4.91 -14.45
C HIS A 334 -17.47 4.12 -14.38
N GLU A 335 -18.59 4.78 -14.08
CA GLU A 335 -19.90 4.12 -13.99
C GLU A 335 -20.48 3.73 -15.35
N ASN A 336 -20.18 4.51 -16.40
CA ASN A 336 -20.78 4.35 -17.73
C ASN A 336 -19.86 3.70 -18.78
N GLN A 337 -18.62 3.34 -18.43
CA GLN A 337 -17.76 2.57 -19.31
C GLN A 337 -18.37 1.19 -19.65
N ARG A 338 -18.17 0.71 -20.88
CA ARG A 338 -18.60 -0.63 -21.32
C ARG A 338 -17.40 -1.57 -21.46
N GLY A 339 -17.54 -2.79 -20.92
CA GLY A 339 -16.78 -3.98 -21.36
C GLY A 339 -15.29 -4.05 -20.99
N GLY A 340 -14.77 -5.28 -20.98
CA GLY A 340 -13.32 -5.56 -20.94
C GLY A 340 -12.86 -6.63 -19.94
N GLY A 341 -13.73 -7.18 -19.10
CA GLY A 341 -13.31 -8.14 -18.06
C GLY A 341 -12.33 -7.50 -17.05
N LEU A 342 -12.42 -6.18 -16.87
CA LEU A 342 -11.67 -5.40 -15.88
C LEU A 342 -12.66 -4.58 -15.02
N TRP A 343 -12.26 -4.23 -13.80
CA TRP A 343 -13.08 -3.38 -12.92
C TRP A 343 -13.15 -1.94 -13.46
N ALA A 344 -12.10 -1.53 -14.17
CA ALA A 344 -12.04 -0.32 -14.98
C ALA A 344 -11.01 -0.48 -16.11
N ALA A 345 -11.31 0.06 -17.29
CA ALA A 345 -10.35 0.16 -18.38
C ALA A 345 -9.13 1.01 -17.96
N PRO A 346 -7.92 0.79 -18.51
CA PRO A 346 -6.72 1.54 -18.14
C PRO A 346 -6.90 3.06 -18.19
N GLY A 347 -7.57 3.59 -19.21
CA GLY A 347 -7.87 5.03 -19.32
C GLY A 347 -8.78 5.56 -18.22
N VAL A 348 -9.74 4.75 -17.77
CA VAL A 348 -10.60 5.08 -16.62
C VAL A 348 -9.82 5.02 -15.31
N GLN A 349 -8.89 4.07 -15.15
CA GLN A 349 -8.00 4.04 -13.99
C GLN A 349 -7.13 5.30 -13.92
N TYR A 350 -6.60 5.76 -15.07
CA TYR A 350 -5.89 7.04 -15.17
C TYR A 350 -6.81 8.22 -14.82
N ALA A 351 -8.03 8.27 -15.36
CA ALA A 351 -8.98 9.33 -15.06
C ALA A 351 -9.31 9.40 -13.56
N LEU A 352 -9.63 8.27 -12.93
CA LEU A 352 -9.90 8.22 -11.48
C LEU A 352 -8.68 8.68 -10.67
N ARG A 353 -7.48 8.18 -11.00
CA ARG A 353 -6.23 8.56 -10.33
C ARG A 353 -5.94 10.05 -10.43
N ARG A 354 -6.04 10.61 -11.63
CA ARG A 354 -5.55 11.97 -11.94
C ARG A 354 -6.58 13.06 -11.64
N LEU A 355 -7.87 12.74 -11.77
CA LEU A 355 -8.99 13.69 -11.68
C LEU A 355 -9.81 13.52 -10.41
N GLY A 356 -9.73 12.37 -9.74
CA GLY A 356 -10.51 12.06 -8.55
C GLY A 356 -10.07 12.85 -7.33
N ASP A 357 -11.02 13.05 -6.42
CA ASP A 357 -10.87 13.74 -5.14
C ASP A 357 -11.17 12.82 -3.94
N ALA A 358 -11.25 13.39 -2.73
CA ALA A 358 -11.64 12.67 -1.52
C ALA A 358 -13.01 11.96 -1.66
N GLY A 359 -14.00 12.61 -2.30
CA GLY A 359 -15.30 12.00 -2.58
C GLY A 359 -15.18 10.77 -3.49
N THR A 360 -14.34 10.86 -4.52
CA THR A 360 -14.02 9.77 -5.43
C THR A 360 -13.35 8.60 -4.70
N ALA A 361 -12.38 8.89 -3.83
CA ALA A 361 -11.72 7.88 -3.00
C ALA A 361 -12.72 7.14 -2.10
N ALA A 362 -13.63 7.87 -1.45
CA ALA A 362 -14.65 7.29 -0.59
C ALA A 362 -15.63 6.39 -1.36
N ARG A 363 -16.09 6.83 -2.54
CA ARG A 363 -16.99 6.03 -3.40
C ARG A 363 -16.29 4.76 -3.91
N LEU A 364 -15.03 4.88 -4.35
CA LEU A 364 -14.23 3.75 -4.81
C LEU A 364 -14.02 2.72 -3.68
N ALA A 365 -13.59 3.17 -2.50
CA ALA A 365 -13.38 2.30 -1.34
C ALA A 365 -14.67 1.60 -0.89
N ALA A 366 -15.81 2.29 -0.92
CA ALA A 366 -17.11 1.70 -0.61
C ALA A 366 -17.52 0.61 -1.60
N ARG A 367 -17.20 0.79 -2.89
CA ARG A 367 -17.44 -0.23 -3.94
C ARG A 367 -16.52 -1.43 -3.74
N MET A 368 -15.23 -1.21 -3.51
CA MET A 368 -14.23 -2.25 -3.25
C MET A 368 -14.57 -3.12 -2.05
N ALA A 369 -15.07 -2.52 -0.97
CA ALA A 369 -15.45 -3.27 0.23
C ALA A 369 -16.54 -4.33 -0.01
N ARG A 370 -17.32 -4.20 -1.10
CA ARG A 370 -18.39 -5.14 -1.49
C ARG A 370 -17.94 -6.21 -2.49
N TRP A 371 -16.71 -6.14 -3.00
CA TRP A 371 -16.21 -7.10 -3.98
C TRP A 371 -15.99 -8.46 -3.33
N ASP A 372 -16.57 -9.49 -3.94
CA ASP A 372 -16.30 -10.87 -3.59
C ASP A 372 -15.01 -11.37 -4.29
N ASN A 373 -14.68 -12.62 -4.00
CA ASN A 373 -13.52 -13.30 -4.58
C ASN A 373 -13.61 -13.38 -6.12
N TYR A 374 -14.80 -13.66 -6.66
CA TYR A 374 -15.00 -13.80 -8.10
C TYR A 374 -14.73 -12.47 -8.80
N TYR A 375 -15.31 -11.38 -8.31
CA TYR A 375 -15.13 -10.06 -8.87
C TYR A 375 -13.65 -9.65 -8.86
N THR A 376 -12.99 -9.83 -7.71
CA THR A 376 -11.60 -9.40 -7.51
C THR A 376 -10.64 -10.08 -8.48
N TRP A 377 -10.77 -11.38 -8.74
CA TRP A 377 -9.93 -12.10 -9.68
C TRP A 377 -10.32 -11.87 -11.14
N THR A 378 -11.60 -12.05 -11.46
CA THR A 378 -12.07 -11.99 -12.85
C THR A 378 -11.87 -10.60 -13.44
N PHE A 379 -12.04 -9.55 -12.64
CA PHE A 379 -11.95 -8.15 -13.09
C PHE A 379 -10.62 -7.47 -12.73
N LYS A 380 -9.59 -8.23 -12.31
CA LYS A 380 -8.27 -7.71 -11.89
C LYS A 380 -8.36 -6.57 -10.86
N GLY A 381 -9.23 -6.70 -9.87
CA GLY A 381 -9.59 -5.65 -8.91
C GLY A 381 -8.43 -5.13 -8.05
N PHE A 382 -7.30 -5.84 -7.97
CA PHE A 382 -6.17 -5.40 -7.14
C PHE A 382 -5.59 -4.05 -7.55
N SER A 383 -5.63 -3.65 -8.83
CA SER A 383 -5.13 -2.33 -9.24
C SER A 383 -5.97 -1.17 -8.70
N ALA A 384 -7.20 -1.42 -8.22
CA ALA A 384 -8.00 -0.39 -7.57
C ALA A 384 -7.42 0.08 -6.23
N LEU A 385 -6.63 -0.75 -5.55
CA LEU A 385 -5.87 -0.34 -4.37
C LEU A 385 -4.80 0.69 -4.74
N ASP A 386 -4.16 0.53 -5.90
CA ASP A 386 -3.14 1.46 -6.39
C ASP A 386 -3.80 2.79 -6.78
N VAL A 387 -4.92 2.74 -7.52
CA VAL A 387 -5.71 3.93 -7.84
C VAL A 387 -6.16 4.66 -6.58
N LEU A 388 -6.69 3.95 -5.57
CA LEU A 388 -7.13 4.56 -4.31
C LEU A 388 -5.99 5.30 -3.60
N MET A 389 -4.78 4.74 -3.60
CA MET A 389 -3.63 5.36 -2.92
C MET A 389 -3.06 6.56 -3.68
N GLU A 390 -3.28 6.64 -4.99
CA GLU A 390 -2.77 7.70 -5.87
C GLU A 390 -3.77 8.84 -6.13
N ILE A 391 -5.06 8.66 -5.81
CA ILE A 391 -6.07 9.74 -5.85
C ILE A 391 -5.62 10.92 -4.97
N ASP A 392 -5.96 12.14 -5.42
CA ASP A 392 -5.73 13.38 -4.68
C ASP A 392 -6.71 13.52 -3.50
N ALA A 393 -6.31 12.94 -2.38
CA ALA A 393 -7.03 12.97 -1.12
C ALA A 393 -6.03 12.97 0.06
N PRO A 394 -6.40 13.48 1.24
CA PRO A 394 -5.55 13.45 2.42
C PRO A 394 -5.04 12.03 2.71
N ALA A 395 -3.73 11.89 2.97
CA ALA A 395 -3.11 10.57 3.12
C ALA A 395 -3.78 9.71 4.19
N ASP A 396 -4.12 10.30 5.34
CA ASP A 396 -4.77 9.57 6.44
C ASP A 396 -6.20 9.15 6.11
N GLU A 397 -6.90 9.88 5.24
CA GLU A 397 -8.23 9.47 4.75
C GLU A 397 -8.14 8.23 3.86
N LYS A 398 -7.17 8.21 2.94
CA LYS A 398 -6.88 7.02 2.12
C LYS A 398 -6.51 5.82 2.98
N LEU A 399 -5.69 6.01 4.01
CA LEU A 399 -5.33 4.96 4.95
C LEU A 399 -6.52 4.48 5.79
N ARG A 400 -7.46 5.36 6.18
CA ARG A 400 -8.72 4.96 6.82
C ARG A 400 -9.60 4.10 5.90
N HIS A 401 -9.70 4.46 4.62
CA HIS A 401 -10.41 3.64 3.64
C HIS A 401 -9.75 2.27 3.47
N LEU A 402 -8.42 2.24 3.43
CA LEU A 402 -7.65 1.01 3.31
C LEU A 402 -7.80 0.10 4.54
N ASP A 403 -7.78 0.67 5.76
CA ASP A 403 -8.04 -0.05 7.01
C ASP A 403 -9.46 -0.64 7.05
N ARG A 404 -10.46 0.13 6.62
CA ARG A 404 -11.82 -0.38 6.48
C ARG A 404 -11.90 -1.57 5.51
N ILE A 405 -11.20 -1.51 4.37
CA ILE A 405 -11.14 -2.62 3.41
C ILE A 405 -10.43 -3.83 4.04
N ALA A 406 -9.28 -3.63 4.69
CA ALA A 406 -8.51 -4.69 5.34
C ALA A 406 -9.32 -5.43 6.42
N ARG A 407 -10.18 -4.70 7.16
CA ARG A 407 -11.01 -5.28 8.23
C ARG A 407 -12.32 -5.89 7.72
N ARG A 408 -13.00 -5.23 6.78
CA ARG A 408 -14.42 -5.51 6.47
C ARG A 408 -14.71 -5.77 4.99
N GLY A 409 -13.70 -5.86 4.13
CA GLY A 409 -13.90 -6.24 2.73
C GLY A 409 -14.51 -7.65 2.62
N ALA A 410 -15.46 -7.82 1.69
CA ALA A 410 -16.14 -9.10 1.47
C ALA A 410 -15.18 -10.22 1.01
N ASP A 411 -14.17 -9.91 0.20
CA ASP A 411 -13.09 -10.86 -0.13
C ASP A 411 -12.02 -10.94 0.99
N ALA A 412 -12.27 -11.85 1.93
CA ALA A 412 -11.38 -12.09 3.06
C ALA A 412 -10.09 -12.83 2.72
N LYS A 413 -10.01 -13.54 1.59
CA LYS A 413 -8.85 -14.36 1.24
C LYS A 413 -7.80 -13.60 0.46
N HIS A 414 -8.16 -12.55 -0.29
CA HIS A 414 -7.21 -11.86 -1.18
C HIS A 414 -7.19 -10.34 -1.02
N LEU A 415 -8.35 -9.67 -1.10
CA LEU A 415 -8.40 -8.21 -0.99
C LEU A 415 -8.00 -7.72 0.41
N ARG A 416 -8.54 -8.34 1.47
CA ARG A 416 -8.21 -7.99 2.86
C ARG A 416 -6.71 -8.08 3.16
N PRO A 417 -6.00 -9.21 2.88
CA PRO A 417 -4.56 -9.30 3.10
C PRO A 417 -3.73 -8.30 2.29
N ARG A 418 -4.12 -7.98 1.05
CA ARG A 418 -3.40 -6.98 0.23
C ARG A 418 -3.57 -5.56 0.76
N ALA A 419 -4.78 -5.20 1.19
CA ALA A 419 -5.03 -3.93 1.85
C ALA A 419 -4.21 -3.81 3.15
N GLN A 420 -4.16 -4.89 3.95
CA GLN A 420 -3.31 -4.95 5.14
C GLN A 420 -1.81 -4.81 4.79
N GLY A 421 -1.35 -5.45 3.71
CA GLY A 421 0.04 -5.32 3.24
C GLY A 421 0.41 -3.87 2.91
N ARG A 422 -0.50 -3.12 2.28
CA ARG A 422 -0.34 -1.69 1.97
C ARG A 422 -0.31 -0.83 3.24
N LEU A 423 -1.15 -1.12 4.24
CA LEU A 423 -1.09 -0.46 5.56
C LEU A 423 0.24 -0.72 6.27
N ASN A 424 0.73 -1.97 6.23
CA ASN A 424 2.00 -2.32 6.86
C ASN A 424 3.20 -1.63 6.15
N ALA A 425 3.11 -1.40 4.84
CA ALA A 425 4.08 -0.59 4.11
C ALA A 425 4.04 0.88 4.59
N ALA A 426 2.86 1.49 4.62
CA ALA A 426 2.68 2.87 5.09
C ALA A 426 3.12 3.07 6.55
N ALA A 427 2.88 2.09 7.42
CA ALA A 427 3.34 2.12 8.81
C ALA A 427 4.87 2.12 8.89
N ARG A 428 5.54 1.22 8.15
CA ARG A 428 7.00 1.14 8.10
C ARG A 428 7.64 2.41 7.54
N GLU A 429 7.06 2.99 6.49
CA GLU A 429 7.52 4.26 5.92
C GLU A 429 7.46 5.41 6.94
N ARG A 430 6.52 5.35 7.88
CA ARG A 430 6.36 6.33 8.97
C ARG A 430 7.10 5.94 10.26
N GLY A 431 7.83 4.84 10.28
CA GLY A 431 8.49 4.32 11.50
C GLY A 431 7.52 3.86 12.59
N LEU A 432 6.29 3.49 12.23
CA LEU A 432 5.23 3.06 13.14
C LEU A 432 5.00 1.55 13.05
N SER A 433 4.53 0.95 14.15
CA SER A 433 3.91 -0.38 14.09
C SER A 433 2.54 -0.31 13.40
N PRO A 434 2.03 -1.43 12.85
CA PRO A 434 0.66 -1.49 12.34
C PRO A 434 -0.39 -1.04 13.36
N GLU A 435 -0.21 -1.39 14.63
CA GLU A 435 -1.09 -1.03 15.74
C GLU A 435 -1.02 0.47 16.04
N GLN A 436 0.17 1.06 16.05
CA GLN A 436 0.38 2.50 16.25
C GLN A 436 -0.22 3.33 15.11
N LEU A 437 -0.12 2.85 13.87
CA LEU A 437 -0.79 3.48 12.74
C LEU A 437 -2.31 3.40 12.94
N ALA A 438 -2.84 2.22 13.28
CA ALA A 438 -4.27 2.03 13.47
C ALA A 438 -4.85 2.83 14.66
N ASP A 439 -4.06 3.16 15.69
CA ASP A 439 -4.48 4.09 16.76
C ASP A 439 -4.68 5.52 16.23
N ARG A 440 -3.87 5.94 15.24
CA ARG A 440 -3.96 7.27 14.60
C ARG A 440 -5.03 7.37 13.51
N LEU A 441 -5.54 6.23 13.03
CA LEU A 441 -6.56 6.18 11.98
C LEU A 441 -8.00 6.11 12.54
N VAL A 442 -8.19 6.14 13.85
CA VAL A 442 -9.53 6.18 14.44
C VAL A 442 -10.22 7.50 14.01
N PRO A 443 -11.43 7.44 13.44
CA PRO A 443 -12.11 8.66 13.01
C PRO A 443 -12.84 9.33 14.19
N ASP A 444 -12.83 10.66 14.21
CA ASP A 444 -13.59 11.45 15.20
C ASP A 444 -15.10 11.43 14.96
N LEU A 445 -15.55 10.96 13.79
CA LEU A 445 -16.96 10.92 13.39
C LEU A 445 -17.65 12.30 13.46
N GLY A 446 -16.88 13.38 13.32
CA GLY A 446 -17.37 14.75 13.45
C GLY A 446 -17.86 15.09 14.85
N LEU A 447 -17.40 14.37 15.87
CA LEU A 447 -17.62 14.72 17.27
C LEU A 447 -16.68 15.87 17.66
N ASP A 448 -17.16 16.75 18.53
CA ASP A 448 -16.39 17.80 19.17
C ASP A 448 -15.43 17.20 20.21
N ALA A 449 -14.50 18.01 20.75
CA ALA A 449 -13.49 17.56 21.72
C ALA A 449 -14.11 16.95 23.00
N ASP A 450 -15.31 17.36 23.38
CA ASP A 450 -16.07 16.79 24.50
C ASP A 450 -16.73 15.43 24.17
N GLY A 451 -16.57 14.93 22.94
CA GLY A 451 -17.12 13.69 22.45
C GLY A 451 -18.62 13.76 22.11
N SER A 452 -19.16 14.96 21.92
CA SER A 452 -20.56 15.18 21.51
C SER A 452 -20.67 15.73 20.09
N LEU A 453 -21.88 15.82 19.55
CA LEU A 453 -22.16 16.45 18.25
C LEU A 453 -23.49 17.21 18.35
N VAL A 454 -23.55 18.44 17.83
CA VAL A 454 -24.80 19.20 17.74
C VAL A 454 -25.42 19.04 16.35
N LEU A 455 -26.68 18.60 16.33
CA LEU A 455 -27.51 18.48 15.14
C LEU A 455 -28.52 19.63 15.09
N ASP A 456 -28.44 20.46 14.06
CA ASP A 456 -29.25 21.67 13.93
C ASP A 456 -30.47 21.45 13.03
N TYR A 457 -31.67 21.73 13.55
CA TYR A 457 -32.95 21.74 12.81
C TYR A 457 -33.44 23.19 12.59
N GLY A 458 -32.60 24.19 12.87
CA GLY A 458 -32.92 25.62 12.89
C GLY A 458 -33.47 26.03 14.25
N ARG A 459 -34.79 25.86 14.45
CA ARG A 459 -35.48 26.31 15.68
C ARG A 459 -35.24 25.44 16.91
N ARG A 460 -34.73 24.23 16.71
CA ARG A 460 -34.38 23.29 17.77
C ARG A 460 -33.06 22.62 17.42
N ARG A 461 -32.30 22.28 18.44
CA ARG A 461 -31.01 21.60 18.33
C ARG A 461 -31.02 20.35 19.20
N PHE A 462 -30.28 19.35 18.76
CA PHE A 462 -30.13 18.10 19.48
C PHE A 462 -28.66 17.83 19.73
N ARG A 463 -28.30 17.53 20.97
CA ARG A 463 -26.93 17.14 21.33
C ARG A 463 -26.83 15.63 21.36
N VAL A 464 -25.89 15.08 20.60
CA VAL A 464 -25.60 13.65 20.56
C VAL A 464 -24.68 13.28 21.72
N GLY A 465 -25.04 12.24 22.46
CA GLY A 465 -24.22 11.59 23.48
C GLY A 465 -24.14 10.08 23.26
N PHE A 466 -23.37 9.37 24.09
CA PHE A 466 -23.16 7.93 24.01
C PHE A 466 -23.47 7.26 25.33
N ASP A 467 -24.20 6.15 25.29
CA ASP A 467 -24.45 5.31 26.47
C ASP A 467 -23.23 4.41 26.80
N GLU A 468 -23.37 3.57 27.83
CA GLU A 468 -22.36 2.60 28.26
C GLU A 468 -22.16 1.47 27.24
N GLN A 469 -22.87 1.46 26.11
CA GLN A 469 -22.67 0.53 25.00
C GLN A 469 -22.17 1.28 23.76
N LEU A 470 -21.81 2.56 23.91
CA LEU A 470 -21.42 3.47 22.84
C LEU A 470 -22.48 3.58 21.75
N LYS A 471 -23.75 3.43 22.14
CA LYS A 471 -24.88 3.69 21.26
C LYS A 471 -25.21 5.18 21.33
N PRO A 472 -25.26 5.88 20.17
CA PRO A 472 -25.65 7.27 20.16
C PRO A 472 -27.10 7.47 20.62
N PHE A 473 -27.30 8.38 21.56
CA PHE A 473 -28.59 8.97 21.93
C PHE A 473 -28.55 10.48 21.67
N VAL A 474 -29.72 11.12 21.67
CA VAL A 474 -29.82 12.58 21.55
C VAL A 474 -30.57 13.18 22.73
N THR A 475 -30.15 14.36 23.17
CA THR A 475 -30.88 15.19 24.13
C THR A 475 -31.38 16.45 23.43
N ASP A 476 -32.58 16.88 23.78
CA ASP A 476 -33.14 18.18 23.39
C ASP A 476 -32.76 19.25 24.42
N ALA A 477 -33.26 20.48 24.25
CA ALA A 477 -33.05 21.58 25.18
C ALA A 477 -33.62 21.31 26.59
N ASP A 478 -34.58 20.38 26.71
CA ASP A 478 -35.19 19.97 27.98
C ASP A 478 -34.33 18.89 28.69
N GLY A 479 -33.21 18.47 28.09
CA GLY A 479 -32.24 17.53 28.66
C GLY A 479 -32.66 16.06 28.61
N LYS A 480 -33.81 15.71 28.02
CA LYS A 480 -34.33 14.34 28.06
C LYS A 480 -33.68 13.47 26.97
N PRO A 481 -33.02 12.35 27.32
CA PRO A 481 -32.38 11.48 26.33
C PRO A 481 -33.41 10.70 25.50
N ARG A 482 -33.17 10.62 24.20
CA ARG A 482 -33.98 9.88 23.22
C ARG A 482 -33.08 9.01 22.36
N LYS A 483 -33.50 7.75 22.17
CA LYS A 483 -32.76 6.79 21.33
C LYS A 483 -32.86 7.10 19.84
N THR A 484 -33.83 7.90 19.43
CA THR A 484 -34.06 8.28 18.03
C THR A 484 -34.14 9.79 17.91
N LEU A 485 -33.52 10.30 16.85
CA LEU A 485 -33.70 11.69 16.47
C LEU A 485 -35.13 11.87 15.92
N PRO A 486 -35.88 12.92 16.32
CA PRO A 486 -37.19 13.21 15.74
C PRO A 486 -37.10 13.37 14.22
N LYS A 487 -38.12 12.90 13.48
CA LYS A 487 -38.17 13.16 12.04
C LYS A 487 -38.30 14.67 11.77
N PRO A 488 -37.67 15.19 10.69
CA PRO A 488 -37.89 16.56 10.23
C PRO A 488 -39.38 16.82 10.01
N GLY A 489 -39.89 17.94 10.54
CA GLY A 489 -41.27 18.37 10.40
C GLY A 489 -41.41 19.73 9.69
N ALA A 490 -42.63 20.14 9.38
CA ALA A 490 -42.93 21.36 8.62
C ALA A 490 -42.53 22.69 9.30
N LYS A 491 -42.10 22.65 10.57
CA LYS A 491 -41.62 23.82 11.32
C LYS A 491 -40.10 23.85 11.45
N ASP A 492 -39.41 22.80 10.99
CA ASP A 492 -37.96 22.70 10.96
C ASP A 492 -37.42 23.26 9.64
N ASP A 493 -36.13 23.58 9.62
CA ASP A 493 -35.46 24.05 8.41
C ASP A 493 -35.45 22.98 7.30
N GLU A 494 -35.87 23.35 6.09
CA GLU A 494 -36.04 22.45 4.95
C GLU A 494 -34.73 21.84 4.45
N THR A 495 -33.59 22.46 4.77
CA THR A 495 -32.25 22.00 4.33
C THR A 495 -31.49 21.34 5.48
N LEU A 496 -31.43 21.99 6.65
CA LEU A 496 -30.63 21.53 7.78
C LEU A 496 -31.22 20.27 8.44
N ALA A 497 -32.55 20.20 8.59
CA ALA A 497 -33.16 19.10 9.33
C ALA A 497 -33.04 17.73 8.60
N PRO A 498 -33.30 17.62 7.28
CA PRO A 498 -33.04 16.38 6.55
C PRO A 498 -31.56 15.97 6.57
N ALA A 499 -30.64 16.92 6.40
CA ALA A 499 -29.20 16.67 6.45
C ALA A 499 -28.76 16.15 7.83
N ALA A 500 -29.22 16.79 8.91
CA ALA A 500 -28.95 16.37 10.28
C ALA A 500 -29.54 14.98 10.60
N TYR A 501 -30.73 14.66 10.07
CA TYR A 501 -31.33 13.33 10.21
C TYR A 501 -30.54 12.23 9.49
N ALA A 502 -30.09 12.51 8.26
CA ALA A 502 -29.20 11.62 7.52
C ALA A 502 -27.88 11.41 8.28
N ARG A 503 -27.25 12.51 8.75
CA ARG A 503 -26.00 12.48 9.50
C ARG A 503 -26.08 11.63 10.76
N PHE A 504 -27.15 11.75 11.56
CA PHE A 504 -27.33 10.92 12.75
C PHE A 504 -27.47 9.43 12.42
N SER A 505 -28.14 9.11 11.32
CA SER A 505 -28.32 7.73 10.87
C SER A 505 -27.01 7.09 10.42
N GLU A 506 -26.12 7.87 9.78
CA GLU A 506 -24.76 7.46 9.42
C GLU A 506 -23.87 7.30 10.65
N LEU A 507 -23.87 8.30 11.54
CA LEU A 507 -23.13 8.29 12.80
C LEU A 507 -23.43 7.03 13.61
N LYS A 508 -24.70 6.64 13.72
CA LYS A 508 -25.10 5.40 14.41
C LYS A 508 -24.46 4.14 13.84
N LYS A 509 -24.37 4.04 12.52
CA LYS A 509 -23.78 2.87 11.85
C LYS A 509 -22.26 2.86 12.04
N GLU A 510 -21.63 4.01 11.85
CA GLU A 510 -20.18 4.15 11.93
C GLU A 510 -19.68 3.99 13.37
N ALA A 511 -20.26 4.72 14.32
CA ALA A 511 -19.88 4.66 15.73
C ALA A 511 -19.98 3.25 16.30
N ARG A 512 -21.10 2.55 16.07
CA ARG A 512 -21.29 1.17 16.56
C ARG A 512 -20.18 0.24 16.05
N ALA A 513 -19.86 0.36 14.77
CA ALA A 513 -18.91 -0.54 14.15
C ALA A 513 -17.46 -0.20 14.56
N THR A 514 -17.10 1.08 14.62
CA THR A 514 -15.79 1.56 15.08
C THR A 514 -15.58 1.23 16.55
N ALA A 515 -16.55 1.53 17.43
CA ALA A 515 -16.49 1.20 18.86
C ALA A 515 -16.25 -0.29 19.11
N ALA A 516 -17.02 -1.17 18.46
CA ALA A 516 -16.84 -2.61 18.59
C ALA A 516 -15.42 -3.07 18.17
N ASP A 517 -14.81 -2.39 17.20
CA ASP A 517 -13.45 -2.68 16.77
C ASP A 517 -12.40 -2.20 17.77
N GLN A 518 -12.56 -0.97 18.27
CA GLN A 518 -11.63 -0.40 19.25
C GLN A 518 -11.69 -1.13 20.59
N ILE A 519 -12.87 -1.59 21.03
CA ILE A 519 -13.03 -2.46 22.21
C ILE A 519 -12.20 -3.74 22.06
N ARG A 520 -12.33 -4.46 20.93
CA ARG A 520 -11.52 -5.67 20.67
C ARG A 520 -10.02 -5.38 20.64
N ARG A 521 -9.62 -4.23 20.08
CA ARG A 521 -8.20 -3.82 20.02
C ARG A 521 -7.62 -3.47 21.38
N LEU A 522 -8.40 -2.85 22.26
CA LEU A 522 -8.00 -2.55 23.63
C LEU A 522 -7.92 -3.82 24.46
N GLU A 523 -8.88 -4.74 24.34
CA GLU A 523 -8.81 -6.05 24.98
C GLU A 523 -7.56 -6.84 24.53
N ALA A 524 -7.28 -6.87 23.22
CA ALA A 524 -6.05 -7.46 22.69
C ALA A 524 -4.79 -6.72 23.17
N ALA A 525 -4.87 -5.41 23.41
CA ALA A 525 -3.77 -4.62 23.98
C ALA A 525 -3.39 -5.08 25.38
N MET A 526 -4.41 -5.32 26.21
CA MET A 526 -4.25 -5.80 27.58
C MET A 526 -3.58 -7.18 27.57
N SER A 527 -4.09 -8.11 26.76
CA SER A 527 -3.51 -9.46 26.66
C SER A 527 -2.10 -9.45 26.08
N ALA A 528 -1.77 -8.51 25.19
CA ALA A 528 -0.45 -8.40 24.57
C ALA A 528 0.54 -7.50 25.36
N GLY A 529 0.13 -6.91 26.49
CA GLY A 529 0.97 -6.00 27.27
C GLY A 529 1.40 -4.74 26.53
N ARG A 530 0.58 -4.25 25.59
CA ARG A 530 0.91 -3.06 24.78
C ARG A 530 0.97 -1.80 25.65
N SER A 531 1.91 -0.92 25.33
CA SER A 531 2.10 0.36 26.01
C SER A 531 2.05 1.54 25.06
N TRP A 532 1.74 2.70 25.62
CA TRP A 532 1.75 4.02 24.99
C TRP A 532 2.59 4.98 25.83
N SER A 533 3.13 6.03 25.21
CA SER A 533 3.61 7.18 26.00
C SER A 533 2.43 7.93 26.63
N PRO A 534 2.65 8.76 27.67
CA PRO A 534 1.59 9.59 28.25
C PRO A 534 1.00 10.56 27.22
N GLU A 535 1.83 11.06 26.30
CA GLU A 535 1.40 11.93 25.19
C GLU A 535 0.51 11.19 24.18
N GLU A 536 0.90 9.97 23.77
CA GLU A 536 0.08 9.13 22.89
C GLU A 536 -1.24 8.75 23.57
N PHE A 537 -1.20 8.41 24.86
CA PHE A 537 -2.40 8.12 25.64
C PHE A 537 -3.33 9.34 25.71
N GLY A 538 -2.79 10.52 26.02
CA GLY A 538 -3.56 11.76 26.07
C GLY A 538 -4.18 12.13 24.72
N SER A 539 -3.40 12.09 23.63
CA SER A 539 -3.85 12.55 22.31
C SER A 539 -4.70 11.54 21.54
N LEU A 540 -4.33 10.26 21.55
CA LEU A 540 -4.96 9.23 20.72
C LEU A 540 -6.09 8.49 21.44
N LEU A 541 -6.10 8.50 22.77
CA LEU A 541 -7.04 7.73 23.59
C LEU A 541 -7.91 8.63 24.46
N ALA A 542 -7.37 9.18 25.55
CA ALA A 542 -8.16 9.91 26.55
C ALA A 542 -8.77 11.22 26.02
N GLY A 543 -8.05 11.94 25.16
CA GLY A 543 -8.49 13.19 24.55
C GLY A 543 -9.19 13.03 23.19
N HIS A 544 -9.21 11.82 22.61
CA HIS A 544 -9.82 11.60 21.32
C HIS A 544 -11.37 11.60 21.46
N PRO A 545 -12.11 12.34 20.60
CA PRO A 545 -13.58 12.53 20.69
C PRO A 545 -14.41 11.25 20.85
N LEU A 546 -14.10 10.20 20.10
CA LEU A 546 -14.75 8.89 20.22
C LEU A 546 -14.13 8.00 21.31
N MET A 547 -12.79 7.88 21.36
CA MET A 547 -12.09 6.91 22.22
C MET A 547 -12.25 7.23 23.70
N ARG A 548 -12.37 8.50 24.09
CA ARG A 548 -12.57 8.94 25.48
C ARG A 548 -13.72 8.19 26.17
N HIS A 549 -14.77 7.87 25.43
CA HIS A 549 -15.95 7.17 25.96
C HIS A 549 -15.65 5.70 26.31
N ILE A 550 -14.66 5.08 25.67
CA ILE A 550 -14.18 3.72 26.01
C ILE A 550 -13.15 3.80 27.14
N VAL A 551 -12.19 4.72 26.99
CA VAL A 551 -10.99 4.82 27.83
C VAL A 551 -11.33 5.11 29.29
N ARG A 552 -12.33 5.97 29.54
CA ARG A 552 -12.81 6.29 30.91
C ARG A 552 -13.45 5.12 31.66
N ARG A 553 -13.73 4.02 30.96
CA ARG A 553 -14.42 2.83 31.50
C ARG A 553 -13.47 1.67 31.76
N LEU A 554 -12.18 1.96 31.83
CA LEU A 554 -11.10 1.01 31.99
C LEU A 554 -10.12 1.55 33.03
N VAL A 555 -9.48 0.64 33.76
CA VAL A 555 -8.36 0.98 34.65
C VAL A 555 -7.09 0.96 33.82
N TRP A 556 -6.25 1.96 33.97
CA TRP A 556 -4.96 2.08 33.29
C TRP A 556 -3.82 2.02 34.30
N SER A 557 -2.59 1.80 33.84
CA SER A 557 -1.41 1.88 34.70
C SER A 557 -0.31 2.69 34.03
N ALA A 558 0.39 3.51 34.80
CA ALA A 558 1.62 4.18 34.39
C ALA A 558 2.74 3.74 35.33
N GLY A 559 3.57 2.79 34.88
CA GLY A 559 4.48 2.09 35.78
C GLY A 559 3.71 1.24 36.80
N GLU A 560 3.96 1.46 38.09
CA GLU A 560 3.32 0.71 39.19
C GLU A 560 1.98 1.32 39.65
N THR A 561 1.69 2.57 39.26
CA THR A 561 0.48 3.26 39.68
C THR A 561 -0.65 3.00 38.70
N ALA A 562 -1.75 2.42 39.20
CA ALA A 562 -3.00 2.30 38.48
C ALA A 562 -3.84 3.58 38.63
N PHE A 563 -4.62 3.93 37.61
CA PHE A 563 -5.46 5.13 37.56
C PHE A 563 -6.69 4.94 36.65
N ARG A 564 -7.68 5.82 36.78
CA ARG A 564 -8.83 5.97 35.88
C ARG A 564 -8.83 7.35 35.21
N VAL A 565 -9.62 7.49 34.15
CA VAL A 565 -9.93 8.80 33.56
C VAL A 565 -11.30 9.26 34.07
N ALA A 566 -11.35 10.41 34.73
CA ALA A 566 -12.58 11.01 35.25
C ALA A 566 -13.43 11.63 34.12
N GLU A 567 -14.66 12.08 34.45
CA GLU A 567 -15.61 12.60 33.48
C GLU A 567 -15.13 13.87 32.75
N ASP A 568 -14.38 14.70 33.47
CA ASP A 568 -13.75 15.92 32.97
C ASP A 568 -12.45 15.65 32.18
N GLY A 569 -11.98 14.39 32.15
CA GLY A 569 -10.76 13.98 31.46
C GLY A 569 -9.50 14.00 32.32
N THR A 570 -9.59 14.39 33.60
CA THR A 570 -8.47 14.30 34.55
C THR A 570 -8.18 12.84 34.91
N LEU A 571 -6.96 12.56 35.35
CA LEU A 571 -6.57 11.21 35.78
C LEU A 571 -6.60 11.16 37.31
N ALA A 572 -7.13 10.07 37.85
CA ALA A 572 -7.25 9.87 39.29
C ALA A 572 -6.81 8.46 39.68
N ASP A 573 -6.13 8.35 40.82
CA ASP A 573 -5.73 7.05 41.38
C ASP A 573 -6.89 6.35 42.10
N VAL A 574 -6.59 5.26 42.81
CA VAL A 574 -7.60 4.45 43.51
C VAL A 574 -8.27 5.18 44.68
N HIS A 575 -7.68 6.27 45.16
CA HIS A 575 -8.19 7.11 46.25
C HIS A 575 -8.91 8.37 45.73
N ASP A 576 -9.13 8.45 44.42
CA ASP A 576 -9.63 9.64 43.71
C ASP A 576 -8.69 10.86 43.80
N ASP A 577 -7.42 10.65 44.14
CA ASP A 577 -6.41 11.72 44.13
C ASP A 577 -5.92 11.97 42.69
N ALA A 578 -5.70 13.25 42.36
CA ALA A 578 -5.22 13.64 41.04
C ALA A 578 -3.85 13.00 40.73
N PHE A 579 -3.73 12.39 39.55
CA PHE A 579 -2.54 11.65 39.14
C PHE A 579 -1.95 12.19 37.83
N ASP A 580 -0.67 12.54 37.83
CA ASP A 580 0.04 12.98 36.63
C ASP A 580 1.18 11.98 36.29
N PRO A 581 1.04 11.17 35.23
CA PRO A 581 2.10 10.26 34.80
C PRO A 581 3.39 11.01 34.44
N ALA A 582 4.53 10.49 34.91
CA ALA A 582 5.83 11.02 34.49
C ALA A 582 5.99 10.93 32.95
N PRO A 583 6.64 11.91 32.28
CA PRO A 583 6.72 11.93 30.80
C PRO A 583 7.34 10.68 30.16
N GLY A 584 8.23 9.98 30.87
CA GLY A 584 8.86 8.73 30.43
C GLY A 584 8.13 7.45 30.87
N ALA A 585 6.99 7.57 31.56
CA ALA A 585 6.22 6.42 32.00
C ALA A 585 5.61 5.69 30.80
N ARG A 586 5.44 4.37 30.93
CA ARG A 586 4.69 3.57 29.96
C ARG A 586 3.27 3.42 30.48
N VAL A 587 2.31 3.98 29.75
CA VAL A 587 0.89 3.78 30.02
C VAL A 587 0.49 2.44 29.42
N THR A 588 -0.12 1.56 30.22
CA THR A 588 -0.59 0.24 29.81
C THR A 588 -2.03 0.04 30.23
N LEU A 589 -2.66 -0.97 29.63
CA LEU A 589 -3.94 -1.48 30.09
C LEU A 589 -3.66 -2.76 30.90
N PRO A 590 -3.59 -2.67 32.25
CA PRO A 590 -3.12 -3.78 33.07
C PRO A 590 -4.09 -4.96 33.04
N HIS A 591 -3.55 -6.16 32.86
CA HIS A 591 -4.26 -7.41 33.10
C HIS A 591 -4.36 -7.67 34.61
N PRO A 592 -5.46 -8.28 35.13
CA PRO A 592 -5.62 -8.55 36.56
C PRO A 592 -4.47 -9.32 37.21
N VAL A 593 -3.83 -10.25 36.48
CA VAL A 593 -2.65 -11.00 36.97
C VAL A 593 -1.47 -10.10 37.33
N VAL A 594 -1.33 -8.96 36.64
CA VAL A 594 -0.27 -7.97 36.88
C VAL A 594 -0.72 -6.96 37.93
N LEU A 595 -1.99 -6.56 37.89
CA LEU A 595 -2.57 -5.61 38.84
C LEU A 595 -2.60 -6.18 40.27
N GLY A 596 -2.84 -7.49 40.40
CA GLY A 596 -2.91 -8.21 41.67
C GLY A 596 -4.28 -8.10 42.34
N GLU A 597 -4.65 -9.14 43.09
CA GLU A 597 -6.01 -9.31 43.64
C GLU A 597 -6.49 -8.14 44.50
N LYS A 598 -5.60 -7.58 45.35
CA LYS A 598 -5.95 -6.46 46.23
C LYS A 598 -6.31 -5.19 45.45
N ALA A 599 -5.50 -4.84 44.45
CA ALA A 599 -5.77 -3.68 43.62
C ALA A 599 -6.99 -3.91 42.73
N VAL A 600 -7.18 -5.13 42.19
CA VAL A 600 -8.40 -5.50 41.46
C VAL A 600 -9.66 -5.28 42.31
N ALA A 601 -9.65 -5.73 43.58
CA ALA A 601 -10.77 -5.54 44.49
C ALA A 601 -11.05 -4.05 44.76
N ALA A 602 -10.01 -3.27 45.07
CA ALA A 602 -10.17 -1.83 45.32
C ALA A 602 -10.70 -1.07 44.10
N TRP A 603 -10.19 -1.37 42.89
CA TRP A 603 -10.70 -0.77 41.66
C TRP A 603 -12.12 -1.23 41.31
N ALA A 604 -12.49 -2.46 41.65
CA ALA A 604 -13.84 -2.95 41.44
C ALA A 604 -14.86 -2.20 42.32
N GLU A 605 -14.49 -1.86 43.56
CA GLU A 605 -15.30 -1.00 44.45
C GLU A 605 -15.46 0.39 43.84
N VAL A 606 -14.37 1.06 43.45
CA VAL A 606 -14.42 2.39 42.80
C VAL A 606 -15.32 2.36 41.57
N PHE A 607 -15.17 1.37 40.69
CA PHE A 607 -15.99 1.29 39.46
C PHE A 607 -17.46 1.00 39.77
N ALA A 608 -17.77 0.28 40.84
CA ALA A 608 -19.14 0.07 41.29
C ALA A 608 -19.76 1.35 41.86
N ASP A 609 -19.01 2.11 42.66
CA ASP A 609 -19.47 3.38 43.28
C ASP A 609 -19.81 4.44 42.23
N TYR A 610 -19.05 4.50 41.14
CA TYR A 610 -19.31 5.37 39.99
C TYR A 610 -20.22 4.76 38.92
N GLU A 611 -20.80 3.57 39.16
CA GLU A 611 -21.67 2.83 38.22
C GLU A 611 -21.03 2.58 36.83
N ILE A 612 -19.70 2.44 36.78
CA ILE A 612 -18.93 2.29 35.55
C ILE A 612 -18.96 0.83 35.06
N LEU A 613 -19.71 0.57 34.00
CA LEU A 613 -19.67 -0.72 33.31
C LEU A 613 -18.42 -0.82 32.43
N GLN A 614 -17.62 -1.87 32.55
CA GLN A 614 -16.46 -2.07 31.67
C GLN A 614 -16.88 -2.57 30.26
N PRO A 615 -16.22 -2.12 29.17
CA PRO A 615 -16.56 -2.52 27.80
C PRO A 615 -16.22 -3.99 27.48
N PHE A 616 -15.36 -4.60 28.27
CA PHE A 616 -14.99 -6.02 28.28
C PHE A 616 -14.55 -6.38 29.71
N PRO A 617 -14.50 -7.66 30.11
CA PRO A 617 -14.08 -8.04 31.46
C PRO A 617 -12.58 -7.76 31.62
N GLN A 618 -12.23 -6.59 32.17
CA GLN A 618 -10.87 -6.29 32.62
C GLN A 618 -10.73 -6.73 34.06
N LEU A 619 -11.37 -6.07 35.02
CA LEU A 619 -11.24 -6.40 36.46
C LEU A 619 -11.82 -7.77 36.80
N GLY A 620 -12.89 -8.17 36.10
CA GLY A 620 -13.50 -9.49 36.22
C GLY A 620 -12.85 -10.57 35.35
N ARG A 621 -11.69 -10.32 34.73
CA ARG A 621 -11.04 -11.33 33.89
C ARG A 621 -10.48 -12.46 34.75
N PRO A 622 -10.79 -13.74 34.46
CA PRO A 622 -10.22 -14.86 35.19
C PRO A 622 -8.69 -14.87 35.14
N VAL A 623 -8.06 -15.02 36.29
CA VAL A 623 -6.61 -15.17 36.41
C VAL A 623 -6.28 -16.64 36.55
N HIS A 624 -5.40 -17.13 35.68
CA HIS A 624 -4.90 -18.50 35.70
C HIS A 624 -3.38 -18.49 35.88
N THR A 625 -2.87 -19.36 36.74
CA THR A 625 -1.44 -19.51 36.99
C THR A 625 -0.98 -20.93 36.70
N LEU A 626 0.32 -21.08 36.42
CA LEU A 626 0.97 -22.39 36.39
C LEU A 626 1.00 -22.98 37.80
N VAL A 627 0.89 -24.31 37.91
CA VAL A 627 1.28 -25.01 39.15
C VAL A 627 2.81 -25.18 39.19
N ASP A 628 3.37 -25.43 40.37
CA ASP A 628 4.83 -25.37 40.58
C ASP A 628 5.64 -26.24 39.61
N ASP A 629 5.19 -27.47 39.36
CA ASP A 629 5.86 -28.41 38.44
C ASP A 629 5.78 -27.98 36.96
N GLU A 630 4.76 -27.20 36.58
CA GLU A 630 4.58 -26.73 35.19
C GLU A 630 5.56 -25.60 34.84
N ARG A 631 6.05 -24.85 35.83
CA ARG A 631 6.93 -23.69 35.60
C ARG A 631 8.26 -24.10 34.97
N ALA A 632 8.80 -25.24 35.37
CA ALA A 632 10.05 -25.79 34.84
C ALA A 632 9.82 -26.76 33.66
N SER A 633 8.56 -27.02 33.29
CA SER A 633 8.18 -27.96 32.24
C SER A 633 7.98 -27.24 30.92
N SER A 634 8.33 -27.89 29.81
CA SER A 634 7.97 -27.47 28.46
C SER A 634 6.59 -27.96 28.00
N ARG A 635 5.87 -28.67 28.86
CA ARG A 635 4.63 -29.37 28.54
C ARG A 635 3.57 -29.19 29.64
N LEU A 636 2.33 -28.89 29.24
CA LEU A 636 1.17 -28.78 30.13
C LEU A 636 0.32 -30.06 30.06
N THR A 637 0.63 -31.04 30.90
CA THR A 637 -0.02 -32.36 30.88
C THR A 637 -1.47 -32.34 31.34
N ARG A 638 -1.90 -31.32 32.10
CA ARG A 638 -3.26 -31.22 32.65
C ARG A 638 -4.38 -31.09 31.61
N PHE A 639 -4.03 -30.74 30.37
CA PHE A 639 -4.98 -30.61 29.26
C PHE A 639 -4.96 -31.82 28.31
N GLU A 640 -4.03 -32.76 28.51
CA GLU A 640 -3.86 -33.90 27.62
C GLU A 640 -4.94 -34.96 27.83
N GLY A 641 -5.39 -35.57 26.75
CA GLY A 641 -6.50 -36.52 26.77
C GLY A 641 -7.89 -35.88 26.82
N ALA A 642 -7.98 -34.56 27.05
CA ALA A 642 -9.25 -33.85 26.96
C ALA A 642 -9.75 -33.81 25.51
N THR A 643 -11.06 -33.96 25.34
CA THR A 643 -11.72 -33.97 24.04
C THR A 643 -12.52 -32.69 23.82
N ALA A 644 -12.51 -32.18 22.59
CA ALA A 644 -13.30 -31.02 22.20
C ALA A 644 -13.75 -31.14 20.74
N HIS A 645 -14.90 -30.54 20.42
CA HIS A 645 -15.37 -30.47 19.05
C HIS A 645 -14.41 -29.64 18.18
N PHE A 646 -14.15 -30.04 16.93
CA PHE A 646 -13.21 -29.36 16.03
C PHE A 646 -13.51 -27.86 15.86
N GLY A 647 -14.79 -27.49 15.92
CA GLY A 647 -15.24 -26.10 15.89
C GLY A 647 -14.59 -25.24 16.98
N ARG A 648 -14.33 -25.79 18.18
CA ARG A 648 -13.66 -25.05 19.25
C ARG A 648 -12.20 -24.70 18.90
N PHE A 649 -11.47 -25.61 18.25
CA PHE A 649 -10.10 -25.36 17.76
C PHE A 649 -10.09 -24.33 16.62
N ILE A 650 -11.09 -24.37 15.73
CA ILE A 650 -11.28 -23.34 14.69
C ILE A 650 -11.59 -21.99 15.34
N ASP A 651 -12.45 -21.95 16.35
CA ASP A 651 -12.85 -20.72 17.05
C ASP A 651 -11.67 -20.04 17.74
N MET A 652 -10.66 -20.78 18.22
CA MET A 652 -9.42 -20.20 18.76
C MET A 652 -8.74 -19.27 17.74
N THR A 653 -8.91 -19.50 16.43
CA THR A 653 -8.32 -18.64 15.39
C THR A 653 -8.87 -17.22 15.36
N SER A 654 -10.07 -17.01 15.92
CA SER A 654 -10.63 -15.68 16.14
C SER A 654 -9.95 -14.91 17.27
N ARG A 655 -9.13 -15.59 18.09
CA ARG A 655 -8.47 -15.08 19.31
C ARG A 655 -6.94 -15.14 19.21
N GLY A 656 -6.40 -15.01 18.00
CA GLY A 656 -4.96 -14.88 17.75
C GLY A 656 -4.23 -16.20 17.49
N TRP A 657 -4.90 -17.35 17.64
CA TRP A 657 -4.30 -18.64 17.31
C TRP A 657 -4.31 -18.91 15.81
N LYS A 658 -3.42 -19.78 15.35
CA LYS A 658 -3.32 -20.17 13.94
C LYS A 658 -3.34 -21.69 13.83
N LEU A 659 -4.27 -22.21 13.03
CA LEU A 659 -4.22 -23.60 12.62
C LEU A 659 -2.92 -23.87 11.86
N GLY A 660 -2.33 -25.04 12.11
CA GLY A 660 -1.15 -25.52 11.41
C GLY A 660 -1.36 -25.65 9.90
N GLU A 661 -0.24 -25.81 9.21
CA GLU A 661 -0.25 -26.05 7.77
C GLU A 661 -1.01 -27.32 7.40
N LYS A 662 -1.49 -27.37 6.16
CA LYS A 662 -2.19 -28.53 5.63
C LYS A 662 -1.19 -29.65 5.39
N GLU A 663 -1.38 -30.78 6.06
CA GLU A 663 -0.59 -31.98 5.89
C GLU A 663 -1.02 -32.78 4.65
N THR A 664 -0.20 -33.76 4.25
CA THR A 664 -0.56 -34.79 3.27
C THR A 664 -1.86 -35.49 3.68
N GLY A 665 -2.80 -35.63 2.75
CA GLY A 665 -4.17 -36.12 3.05
C GLY A 665 -5.17 -35.04 3.47
N GLY A 666 -4.71 -33.79 3.67
CA GLY A 666 -5.56 -32.63 3.90
C GLY A 666 -6.03 -32.42 5.32
N PHE A 667 -5.30 -32.98 6.29
CA PHE A 667 -5.52 -32.78 7.71
C PHE A 667 -4.77 -31.56 8.24
N ARG A 668 -5.23 -31.07 9.38
CA ARG A 668 -4.52 -30.15 10.26
C ARG A 668 -4.60 -30.73 11.67
N ARG A 669 -3.46 -30.97 12.31
CA ARG A 669 -3.38 -31.61 13.64
C ARG A 669 -2.88 -30.71 14.76
N GLN A 670 -2.75 -29.42 14.48
CA GLN A 670 -2.21 -28.48 15.46
C GLN A 670 -2.81 -27.09 15.33
N VAL A 671 -2.83 -26.38 16.45
CA VAL A 671 -3.16 -24.96 16.55
C VAL A 671 -2.10 -24.26 17.41
N ASN A 672 -1.65 -23.09 16.96
CA ASN A 672 -0.46 -22.42 17.47
C ASN A 672 -0.77 -20.99 17.91
N LEU A 673 -0.28 -20.59 19.09
CA LEU A 673 -0.26 -19.20 19.54
C LEU A 673 1.17 -18.67 19.45
N MET A 674 1.40 -17.71 18.56
CA MET A 674 2.70 -17.02 18.49
C MET A 674 2.77 -16.01 19.63
N THR A 675 3.79 -16.10 20.48
CA THR A 675 3.99 -15.15 21.57
C THR A 675 4.91 -14.00 21.12
N PRO A 676 4.83 -12.83 21.77
CA PRO A 676 5.85 -11.80 21.62
C PRO A 676 7.23 -12.39 21.95
N GLY A 677 8.23 -12.15 21.10
CA GLY A 677 9.61 -12.61 21.32
C GLY A 677 10.04 -13.87 20.55
N GLY A 678 9.13 -14.54 19.84
CA GLY A 678 9.47 -15.67 18.96
C GLY A 678 8.99 -17.07 19.38
N PRO A 679 8.87 -17.39 20.68
CA PRO A 679 8.29 -18.66 21.11
C PRO A 679 6.84 -18.82 20.63
N HIS A 680 6.37 -20.07 20.63
CA HIS A 680 4.96 -20.34 20.36
C HIS A 680 4.45 -21.51 21.19
N VAL A 681 3.19 -21.39 21.61
CA VAL A 681 2.46 -22.48 22.26
C VAL A 681 1.80 -23.30 21.17
N MET A 682 2.11 -24.60 21.12
CA MET A 682 1.54 -25.56 20.20
C MET A 682 0.60 -26.50 20.94
N VAL A 683 -0.63 -26.61 20.47
CA VAL A 683 -1.60 -27.62 20.88
C VAL A 683 -1.74 -28.61 19.72
N ALA A 684 -1.23 -29.82 19.89
CA ALA A 684 -1.44 -30.89 18.92
C ALA A 684 -2.62 -31.76 19.36
N PHE A 685 -3.39 -32.22 18.38
CA PHE A 685 -4.61 -32.98 18.58
C PHE A 685 -4.82 -34.02 17.49
N GLU A 686 -5.47 -35.12 17.85
CA GLU A 686 -5.78 -36.24 16.95
C GLU A 686 -7.29 -36.52 16.97
N PRO A 687 -7.89 -37.05 15.88
CA PRO A 687 -7.26 -37.57 14.67
C PRO A 687 -6.89 -36.50 13.61
N GLY A 688 -7.20 -35.23 13.87
CA GLY A 688 -6.98 -34.09 12.98
C GLY A 688 -8.24 -33.61 12.26
N ILE A 689 -8.24 -32.33 11.87
CA ILE A 689 -9.35 -31.68 11.16
C ILE A 689 -9.12 -31.78 9.65
N ARG A 690 -10.01 -32.46 8.92
CA ARG A 690 -9.92 -32.58 7.46
C ARG A 690 -10.53 -31.37 6.77
N VAL A 691 -9.75 -30.67 5.93
CA VAL A 691 -10.13 -29.36 5.35
C VAL A 691 -11.41 -29.42 4.50
N ILE A 692 -11.65 -30.53 3.79
CA ILE A 692 -12.79 -30.68 2.87
C ILE A 692 -14.04 -31.28 3.55
N SER A 693 -13.87 -31.95 4.68
CA SER A 693 -14.92 -32.64 5.43
C SER A 693 -14.61 -32.59 6.94
N PRO A 694 -14.65 -31.41 7.58
CA PRO A 694 -14.28 -31.29 9.00
C PRO A 694 -15.11 -32.18 9.94
N GLU A 695 -16.38 -32.40 9.59
CA GLU A 695 -17.34 -33.24 10.34
C GLU A 695 -16.98 -34.74 10.36
N GLU A 696 -16.11 -35.21 9.46
CA GLU A 696 -15.69 -36.61 9.40
C GLU A 696 -15.02 -37.07 10.71
N PHE A 697 -14.35 -36.13 11.40
CA PHE A 697 -13.80 -36.32 12.73
C PHE A 697 -14.19 -35.14 13.61
N ALA A 698 -15.46 -35.14 14.05
CA ALA A 698 -16.01 -34.02 14.80
C ALA A 698 -15.33 -33.78 16.15
N GLU A 699 -14.90 -34.85 16.83
CA GLU A 699 -14.19 -34.80 18.10
C GLU A 699 -12.68 -34.89 17.89
N GLN A 700 -11.94 -34.06 18.64
CA GLN A 700 -10.49 -34.00 18.63
C GLN A 700 -9.98 -34.14 20.06
N THR A 701 -9.01 -35.01 20.27
CA THR A 701 -8.35 -35.24 21.55
C THR A 701 -7.03 -34.49 21.58
N ILE A 702 -6.81 -33.68 22.62
CA ILE A 702 -5.53 -32.99 22.83
C ILE A 702 -4.47 -34.04 23.16
N GLU A 703 -3.44 -34.14 22.33
CA GLU A 703 -2.33 -35.08 22.51
C GLU A 703 -1.20 -34.44 23.33
N ARG A 704 -0.90 -33.17 23.05
CA ARG A 704 0.21 -32.44 23.67
C ARG A 704 -0.01 -30.94 23.63
N VAL A 705 0.38 -30.27 24.70
CA VAL A 705 0.47 -28.81 24.77
C VAL A 705 1.91 -28.45 25.13
N MET A 706 2.64 -27.81 24.22
CA MET A 706 4.07 -27.56 24.36
C MET A 706 4.44 -26.11 24.07
N LEU A 707 5.47 -25.61 24.73
CA LEU A 707 6.11 -24.34 24.39
C LEU A 707 7.41 -24.59 23.61
N MET A 708 7.51 -23.97 22.44
CA MET A 708 8.59 -24.18 21.47
C MET A 708 9.31 -22.86 21.18
N THR A 709 10.61 -22.90 20.85
CA THR A 709 11.39 -21.68 20.54
C THR A 709 10.98 -21.01 19.21
N GLY A 710 10.30 -21.72 18.30
CA GLY A 710 9.79 -21.18 17.05
C GLY A 710 9.11 -22.24 16.15
N PRO A 711 8.39 -21.84 15.08
CA PRO A 711 7.53 -22.73 14.29
C PRO A 711 8.26 -23.85 13.53
N TYR A 712 9.56 -23.67 13.29
CA TYR A 712 10.42 -24.61 12.57
C TYR A 712 11.58 -25.12 13.44
N SER A 713 11.56 -24.85 14.75
CA SER A 713 12.54 -25.39 15.68
C SER A 713 12.01 -26.68 16.32
N GLY A 714 12.92 -27.62 16.62
CA GLY A 714 12.62 -28.79 17.44
C GLY A 714 12.86 -28.55 18.94
N GLU A 715 13.23 -27.33 19.32
CA GLU A 715 13.69 -26.98 20.67
C GLU A 715 12.54 -26.44 21.51
N GLN A 716 12.48 -26.91 22.75
CA GLN A 716 11.40 -26.65 23.71
C GLN A 716 11.87 -25.67 24.79
N LEU A 717 10.95 -24.84 25.29
CA LEU A 717 11.20 -23.91 26.40
C LEU A 717 10.29 -24.23 27.58
N ALA A 718 10.71 -23.84 28.78
CA ALA A 718 9.87 -23.99 29.96
C ALA A 718 8.74 -22.94 29.95
N PHE A 719 7.52 -23.32 30.34
CA PHE A 719 6.37 -22.40 30.38
C PHE A 719 6.58 -21.22 31.34
N GLY A 720 7.45 -21.37 32.34
CA GLY A 720 7.86 -20.29 33.25
C GLY A 720 8.63 -19.14 32.59
N GLU A 721 9.10 -19.29 31.35
CA GLU A 721 9.77 -18.24 30.59
C GLU A 721 8.79 -17.23 29.96
N LEU A 722 7.51 -17.59 29.85
CA LEU A 722 6.48 -16.68 29.35
C LEU A 722 6.10 -15.65 30.41
N ASP A 723 5.70 -14.46 29.97
CA ASP A 723 5.19 -13.45 30.88
C ASP A 723 3.85 -13.89 31.52
N PRO A 724 3.52 -13.40 32.74
CA PRO A 724 2.32 -13.83 33.46
C PRO A 724 1.01 -13.60 32.70
N VAL A 725 0.93 -12.60 31.82
CA VAL A 725 -0.27 -12.32 31.03
C VAL A 725 -0.44 -13.39 29.96
N THR A 726 0.61 -13.65 29.18
CA THR A 726 0.60 -14.72 28.16
C THR A 726 0.26 -16.08 28.78
N ILE A 727 0.78 -16.38 29.96
CA ILE A 727 0.43 -17.60 30.72
C ILE A 727 -1.07 -17.61 31.03
N SER A 728 -1.58 -16.58 31.72
CA SER A 728 -2.98 -16.55 32.15
C SER A 728 -3.94 -16.66 30.96
N GLU A 729 -3.66 -15.95 29.87
CA GLU A 729 -4.47 -15.96 28.64
C GLU A 729 -4.42 -17.30 27.91
N THR A 730 -3.24 -17.93 27.83
CA THR A 730 -3.07 -19.26 27.23
C THR A 730 -3.86 -20.29 28.03
N LEU A 731 -3.73 -20.28 29.36
CA LEU A 731 -4.44 -21.20 30.24
C LEU A 731 -5.95 -20.99 30.19
N ALA A 732 -6.42 -19.74 30.13
CA ALA A 732 -7.84 -19.43 29.97
C ALA A 732 -8.42 -19.99 28.67
N GLU A 733 -7.69 -19.87 27.56
CA GLU A 733 -8.12 -20.44 26.27
C GLU A 733 -8.15 -21.97 26.31
N LEU A 734 -7.12 -22.60 26.88
CA LEU A 734 -7.06 -24.05 27.03
C LEU A 734 -8.17 -24.59 27.93
N THR A 735 -8.47 -23.92 29.04
CA THR A 735 -9.61 -24.28 29.90
C THR A 735 -10.92 -24.19 29.12
N ARG A 736 -11.15 -23.11 28.37
CA ARG A 736 -12.35 -22.96 27.52
C ARG A 736 -12.45 -24.03 26.43
N LEU A 737 -11.31 -24.45 25.86
CA LEU A 737 -11.25 -25.51 24.87
C LEU A 737 -11.78 -26.82 25.47
N THR A 738 -11.30 -27.18 26.67
CA THR A 738 -11.53 -28.49 27.30
C THR A 738 -12.83 -28.63 28.10
N GLY A 739 -13.55 -27.55 28.38
CA GLY A 739 -14.78 -27.62 29.19
C GLY A 739 -15.29 -26.26 29.60
#